data_AF-A0AAT9HDM2-F1
#
_entry.id   AF-A0AAT9HDM2-F1
#
_cell.length_a   1.000
_cell.length_b   1.000
_cell.length_c   1.000
_cell.angle_alpha   90.00
_cell.angle_beta   90.00
_cell.angle_gamma   90.00
#
_symmetry.space_group_name_H-M   'P 1'
#
loop_
_entity.id
_entity.type
_entity.pdbx_description
1 polymer ?
#
loop_
_entity_poly.entity_id
_entity_poly.type
_entity_poly.pdbx_seq_one_letter_code
_entity_poly.pdbx_strand_id
1 'polypeptide(L)'
;MYGDGKPNPQWIRSEPGQVLDPAERENAPEWEREVLSHSIVGDGGRTIGRGVFEGSEAPGRIASLKLATESSELWHYDPTTRTSVKDDDPVPFAGKPVYVFGAHAVPGSTRTPTTTDSGHSSRQRETGGMLKRRPSLARLPQDHAVLMEACSSAEPPGVVRTRRGIDDTFVPDPLAVVSESQHVANETGRTAYGGTNVVAFTKLPDGSPAHRLYTDSRGRRGRWVEHRPEPAGALLDDRAMAAGLHTDPARPVTDATRERALRLVRALRLAFGVAIEDDSRYGQLLAGIGALESMRAADPALGDVGPFSMDLFDRAAHAHRGSDAHRDLLLAAAEAVRLRPDTVLSDFVALPWVTATAQRWGGLTDQDLDTEAARVLRLDEGPAAVGEPERARLFWATVKALEWESRTPDPDALTARVLHLDQPDPARRTDLLHLVAQAAAVGVDVDDLTELGAFHLETLGALDPGTQLRGTDGTPVGRHWAQAPPNATMVTGSVLVVGPKPDGGFQFVAAQPPPWTTPGGPSAYTVWAGGGRDHLLMHLPGGFRARVPYDEVAELLALDPVLNGHPADGTDIVLAISKTATGAAPDPRSVISAGTGRTVWATEGNVGLARVDLSQPYTPTLLPPSTAARSPPTGRPSALPEAGPRRPTPPSRTGVGRSRPPLPPTFSTPDRPTGSPRRCRIWTACWPASTPRPGPRTTRTTRRRPATRRRTPAPRNPGCGNC
;
A
#
# COMPACT_ATOMS: atom_id res chain seq x y z
N MET A 1 -9.04 -25.04 33.43
CA MET A 1 -8.94 -26.32 32.68
C MET A 1 -8.07 -26.07 31.46
N TYR A 2 -6.91 -26.74 31.42
CA TYR A 2 -5.94 -26.67 30.33
C TYR A 2 -6.35 -27.73 29.30
N GLY A 3 -6.67 -27.30 28.08
CA GLY A 3 -7.03 -28.19 26.97
C GLY A 3 -5.81 -28.49 26.10
N ASP A 4 -5.73 -29.74 25.64
CA ASP A 4 -4.71 -30.24 24.74
C ASP A 4 -4.51 -29.33 23.50
N GLY A 5 -3.26 -29.00 23.20
CA GLY A 5 -2.87 -28.25 21.99
C GLY A 5 -2.51 -26.78 22.18
N LYS A 6 -2.65 -26.20 23.38
CA LYS A 6 -2.08 -24.87 23.69
C LYS A 6 -0.63 -25.04 24.20
N PRO A 7 0.35 -24.23 23.74
CA PRO A 7 1.74 -24.43 24.13
C PRO A 7 1.91 -24.24 25.63
N ASN A 8 2.86 -25.00 26.18
CA ASN A 8 3.14 -25.06 27.61
C ASN A 8 3.42 -23.65 28.16
N PRO A 9 2.86 -23.29 29.33
CA PRO A 9 3.18 -22.03 29.98
C PRO A 9 4.68 -21.93 30.21
N GLN A 10 5.29 -20.85 29.73
CA GLN A 10 6.71 -20.55 29.97
C GLN A 10 6.84 -19.79 31.28
N TRP A 11 7.71 -20.28 32.15
CA TRP A 11 8.00 -19.63 33.41
C TRP A 11 9.03 -18.51 33.19
N ILE A 12 8.70 -17.31 33.65
CA ILE A 12 9.64 -16.20 33.73
C ILE A 12 10.21 -16.11 35.13
N ARG A 13 11.49 -15.77 35.24
CA ARG A 13 12.06 -15.41 36.54
C ARG A 13 11.44 -14.07 36.98
N SER A 14 10.75 -14.10 38.12
CA SER A 14 10.25 -12.87 38.76
C SER A 14 11.43 -12.10 39.35
N GLU A 15 11.59 -10.85 38.95
CA GLU A 15 12.60 -9.92 39.47
C GLU A 15 11.89 -8.65 39.97
N PRO A 16 12.37 -8.03 41.07
CA PRO A 16 11.80 -6.78 41.56
C PRO A 16 11.69 -5.71 40.47
N GLY A 17 10.59 -4.97 40.41
CA GLY A 17 10.38 -3.88 39.43
C GLY A 17 9.98 -4.32 38.02
N GLN A 18 9.42 -5.52 37.85
CA GLN A 18 8.91 -6.00 36.54
C GLN A 18 7.47 -5.55 36.24
N VAL A 19 6.79 -4.94 37.23
CA VAL A 19 5.44 -4.38 37.10
C VAL A 19 5.54 -2.86 37.17
N LEU A 20 4.71 -2.16 36.39
CA LEU A 20 4.62 -0.69 36.48
C LEU A 20 4.30 -0.27 37.91
N ASP A 21 4.85 0.86 38.34
CA ASP A 21 4.41 1.51 39.57
C ASP A 21 2.89 1.79 39.51
N PRO A 22 2.11 1.56 40.58
CA PRO A 22 0.67 1.78 40.56
C PRO A 22 0.28 3.21 40.16
N ALA A 23 1.01 4.24 40.61
CA ALA A 23 0.69 5.62 40.23
C ALA A 23 1.00 5.88 38.76
N GLU A 24 2.11 5.36 38.24
CA GLU A 24 2.41 5.41 36.80
C GLU A 24 1.37 4.66 35.96
N ARG A 25 0.89 3.52 36.47
CA ARG A 25 -0.18 2.74 35.84
C ARG A 25 -1.49 3.53 35.80
N GLU A 26 -1.86 4.22 36.87
CA GLU A 26 -3.09 5.04 36.90
C GLU A 26 -3.01 6.28 36.00
N ASN A 27 -1.81 6.79 35.76
CA ASN A 27 -1.57 7.91 34.85
C ASN A 27 -1.48 7.48 33.36
N ALA A 28 -1.46 6.17 33.07
CA ALA A 28 -1.45 5.68 31.70
C ALA A 28 -2.86 5.77 31.07
N PRO A 29 -2.95 5.96 29.74
CA PRO A 29 -4.21 5.82 29.02
C PRO A 29 -4.93 4.51 29.36
N GLU A 30 -6.27 4.56 29.45
CA GLU A 30 -7.07 3.41 29.90
C GLU A 30 -6.79 2.14 29.09
N TRP A 31 -6.70 2.27 27.77
CA TRP A 31 -6.41 1.16 26.86
C TRP A 31 -5.08 0.44 27.19
N GLU A 32 -4.07 1.15 27.70
CA GLU A 32 -2.77 0.56 28.07
C GLU A 32 -2.87 -0.35 29.29
N ARG A 33 -3.83 -0.07 30.18
CA ARG A 33 -4.09 -0.91 31.36
C ARG A 33 -4.81 -2.21 30.99
N GLU A 34 -5.52 -2.19 29.87
CA GLU A 34 -6.33 -3.31 29.36
C GLU A 34 -5.64 -4.09 28.22
N VAL A 35 -4.52 -3.60 27.71
CA VAL A 35 -3.85 -4.17 26.55
C VAL A 35 -3.40 -5.62 26.80
N LEU A 36 -3.70 -6.51 25.84
CA LEU A 36 -3.36 -7.92 25.87
C LEU A 36 -1.87 -8.13 25.55
N SER A 37 -1.02 -7.93 26.56
CA SER A 37 0.43 -7.96 26.43
C SER A 37 1.05 -9.20 27.06
N HIS A 38 1.87 -9.89 26.28
CA HIS A 38 2.47 -11.18 26.62
C HIS A 38 4.01 -11.07 26.58
N SER A 39 4.71 -11.74 27.50
CA SER A 39 6.18 -11.77 27.50
C SER A 39 6.71 -12.66 26.38
N ILE A 40 7.72 -12.18 25.66
CA ILE A 40 8.52 -12.99 24.75
C ILE A 40 9.71 -13.49 25.55
N VAL A 41 9.74 -14.79 25.84
CA VAL A 41 10.75 -15.41 26.71
C VAL A 41 11.76 -16.14 25.83
N GLY A 42 13.01 -15.68 25.86
CA GLY A 42 14.12 -16.35 25.19
C GLY A 42 14.64 -17.54 26.01
N ASP A 43 15.66 -18.19 25.48
CA ASP A 43 16.31 -19.31 26.16
C ASP A 43 16.91 -18.85 27.52
N GLY A 44 16.80 -19.70 28.54
CA GLY A 44 17.19 -19.38 29.91
C GLY A 44 16.15 -18.63 30.76
N GLY A 45 14.90 -18.48 30.27
CA GLY A 45 13.77 -17.99 31.07
C GLY A 45 13.75 -16.47 31.29
N ARG A 46 14.52 -15.72 30.49
CA ARG A 46 14.56 -14.25 30.51
C ARG A 46 13.67 -13.68 29.41
N THR A 47 12.97 -12.59 29.73
CA THR A 47 12.19 -11.85 28.74
C THR A 47 13.12 -11.07 27.82
N ILE A 48 12.92 -11.20 26.51
CA ILE A 48 13.63 -10.44 25.46
C ILE A 48 12.74 -9.36 24.84
N GLY A 49 11.45 -9.34 25.19
CA GLY A 49 10.48 -8.48 24.52
C GLY A 49 9.04 -8.67 24.98
N ARG A 50 8.10 -8.03 24.28
CA ARG A 50 6.66 -8.14 24.49
C ARG A 50 5.92 -8.32 23.16
N GLY A 51 4.96 -9.24 23.16
CA GLY A 51 3.99 -9.40 22.08
C GLY A 51 2.63 -8.85 22.49
N VAL A 52 1.97 -8.09 21.61
CA VAL A 52 0.62 -7.58 21.85
C VAL A 52 -0.32 -8.23 20.83
N PHE A 53 -1.10 -9.19 21.31
CA PHE A 53 -1.83 -10.14 20.49
C PHE A 53 -3.09 -10.59 21.22
N GLU A 54 -4.09 -11.07 20.48
CA GLU A 54 -5.22 -11.74 21.11
C GLU A 54 -4.79 -13.07 21.74
N GLY A 55 -5.44 -13.48 22.84
CA GLY A 55 -5.04 -14.68 23.58
C GLY A 55 -5.15 -15.99 22.78
N SER A 56 -5.94 -16.00 21.71
CA SER A 56 -6.08 -17.13 20.78
C SER A 56 -4.85 -17.32 19.88
N GLU A 57 -4.19 -16.24 19.48
CA GLU A 57 -3.04 -16.26 18.54
C GLU A 57 -1.68 -16.09 19.23
N ALA A 58 -1.64 -15.40 20.38
CA ALA A 58 -0.41 -15.09 21.11
C ALA A 58 0.53 -16.31 21.30
N PRO A 59 0.03 -17.50 21.65
CA PRO A 59 0.92 -18.63 21.91
C PRO A 59 1.72 -19.08 20.68
N GLY A 60 1.14 -19.04 19.48
CA GLY A 60 1.82 -19.38 18.23
C GLY A 60 2.80 -18.29 17.78
N ARG A 61 2.41 -17.02 17.91
CA ARG A 61 3.25 -15.88 17.54
C ARG A 61 4.50 -15.77 18.43
N ILE A 62 4.33 -15.86 19.75
CA ILE A 62 5.43 -15.78 20.73
C ILE A 62 6.44 -16.93 20.53
N ALA A 63 5.96 -18.14 20.24
CA ALA A 63 6.82 -19.29 20.00
C ALA A 63 7.77 -19.10 18.81
N SER A 64 7.39 -18.27 17.83
CA SER A 64 8.25 -17.90 16.70
C SER A 64 9.17 -16.73 17.08
N LEU A 65 8.62 -15.68 17.70
CA LEU A 65 9.35 -14.46 18.04
C LEU A 65 10.47 -14.65 19.08
N LYS A 66 10.41 -15.69 19.92
CA LYS A 66 11.50 -15.96 20.89
C LYS A 66 12.86 -16.19 20.23
N LEU A 67 12.86 -16.59 18.96
CA LEU A 67 14.07 -16.88 18.16
C LEU A 67 14.53 -15.64 17.36
N ALA A 68 13.83 -14.50 17.45
CA ALA A 68 14.09 -13.32 16.61
C ALA A 68 15.51 -12.77 16.79
N THR A 69 16.10 -12.93 17.97
CA THR A 69 17.46 -12.49 18.30
C THR A 69 18.54 -13.52 17.95
N GLU A 70 18.16 -14.73 17.56
CA GLU A 70 19.10 -15.83 17.27
C GLU A 70 19.51 -15.88 15.79
N SER A 71 18.70 -15.31 14.90
CA SER A 71 18.97 -15.29 13.46
C SER A 71 19.42 -13.92 12.97
N SER A 72 20.45 -13.92 12.14
CA SER A 72 20.86 -12.76 11.33
C SER A 72 20.36 -12.85 9.89
N GLU A 73 19.76 -13.96 9.48
CA GLU A 73 19.36 -14.19 8.10
C GLU A 73 18.10 -13.41 7.72
N LEU A 74 18.12 -12.81 6.53
CA LEU A 74 16.97 -12.18 5.90
C LEU A 74 16.58 -12.93 4.63
N TRP A 75 15.29 -13.16 4.45
CA TRP A 75 14.70 -13.76 3.27
C TRP A 75 13.55 -12.91 2.73
N HIS A 76 13.41 -12.86 1.42
CA HIS A 76 12.32 -12.19 0.73
C HIS A 76 11.36 -13.21 0.16
N TYR A 77 10.07 -13.06 0.48
CA TYR A 77 9.01 -13.91 -0.06
C TYR A 77 8.10 -13.10 -0.97
N ASP A 78 7.97 -13.53 -2.21
CA ASP A 78 7.00 -12.97 -3.15
C ASP A 78 5.72 -13.81 -3.07
N PRO A 79 4.61 -13.26 -2.55
CA PRO A 79 3.35 -13.99 -2.44
C PRO A 79 2.65 -14.24 -3.80
N THR A 80 2.98 -13.47 -4.84
CA THR A 80 2.46 -13.68 -6.20
C THR A 80 3.12 -14.89 -6.84
N THR A 81 4.45 -14.94 -6.83
CA THR A 81 5.21 -16.06 -7.43
C THR A 81 5.43 -17.22 -6.46
N ARG A 82 5.11 -17.04 -5.18
CA ARG A 82 5.37 -18.01 -4.09
C ARG A 82 6.83 -18.44 -4.01
N THR A 83 7.75 -17.54 -4.35
CA THR A 83 9.19 -17.79 -4.31
C THR A 83 9.82 -17.14 -3.09
N SER A 84 10.86 -17.78 -2.54
CA SER A 84 11.68 -17.22 -1.46
C SER A 84 13.11 -17.05 -1.95
N VAL A 85 13.71 -15.90 -1.69
CA VAL A 85 15.11 -15.61 -2.03
C VAL A 85 15.82 -15.04 -0.82
N LYS A 86 16.97 -15.61 -0.47
CA LYS A 86 17.81 -15.10 0.63
C LYS A 86 18.39 -13.75 0.25
N ASP A 87 18.49 -12.84 1.21
CA ASP A 87 19.23 -11.60 1.05
C ASP A 87 20.74 -11.86 1.18
N ASP A 88 21.53 -11.06 0.48
CA ASP A 88 22.99 -11.16 0.55
C ASP A 88 23.51 -10.57 1.87
N ASP A 89 22.81 -9.56 2.40
CA ASP A 89 23.15 -8.89 3.65
C ASP A 89 22.35 -9.43 4.85
N PRO A 90 22.95 -9.50 6.06
CA PRO A 90 22.22 -9.82 7.27
C PRO A 90 21.24 -8.69 7.65
N VAL A 91 20.31 -8.99 8.55
CA VAL A 91 19.45 -7.94 9.15
C VAL A 91 20.29 -6.86 9.84
N PRO A 92 19.88 -5.57 9.80
CA PRO A 92 20.70 -4.45 10.26
C PRO A 92 20.94 -4.44 11.78
N PHE A 93 20.19 -5.24 12.53
CA PHE A 93 20.31 -5.41 13.98
C PHE A 93 21.07 -6.68 14.40
N ALA A 94 21.64 -7.42 13.45
CA ALA A 94 22.43 -8.61 13.75
C ALA A 94 23.58 -8.30 14.72
N GLY A 95 23.66 -9.06 15.82
CA GLY A 95 24.66 -8.88 16.86
C GLY A 95 24.48 -7.64 17.76
N LYS A 96 23.42 -6.86 17.58
CA LYS A 96 23.11 -5.68 18.41
C LYS A 96 22.12 -6.05 19.54
N PRO A 97 22.18 -5.39 20.70
CA PRO A 97 21.18 -5.58 21.75
C PRO A 97 19.82 -5.01 21.29
N VAL A 98 18.79 -5.86 21.27
CA VAL A 98 17.44 -5.47 20.88
C VAL A 98 16.40 -5.93 21.89
N TYR A 99 15.34 -5.13 22.03
CA TYR A 99 14.09 -5.46 22.68
C TYR A 99 13.05 -5.78 21.60
N VAL A 100 12.53 -7.01 21.60
CA VAL A 100 11.59 -7.46 20.58
C VAL A 100 10.18 -6.98 20.91
N PHE A 101 9.56 -6.23 20.02
CA PHE A 101 8.16 -5.85 20.09
C PHE A 101 7.39 -6.51 18.95
N GLY A 102 6.51 -7.46 19.27
CA GLY A 102 5.67 -8.15 18.30
C GLY A 102 4.24 -7.64 18.32
N ALA A 103 3.68 -7.29 17.15
CA ALA A 103 2.29 -6.88 17.01
C ALA A 103 1.82 -7.07 15.56
N HIS A 104 0.51 -7.05 15.32
CA HIS A 104 0.02 -6.74 13.97
C HIS A 104 0.12 -5.25 13.73
N ALA A 105 0.45 -4.85 12.51
CA ALA A 105 0.47 -3.45 12.13
C ALA A 105 0.16 -3.31 10.64
N VAL A 106 -0.29 -2.11 10.30
CA VAL A 106 -0.42 -1.59 8.94
C VAL A 106 0.28 -0.22 8.91
N PRO A 107 0.57 0.34 7.74
CA PRO A 107 1.20 1.66 7.66
C PRO A 107 0.45 2.70 8.51
N GLY A 108 1.19 3.33 9.45
CA GLY A 108 0.67 4.33 10.39
C GLY A 108 -0.26 3.84 11.51
N SER A 109 -0.35 2.53 11.78
CA SER A 109 -1.15 2.00 12.89
C SER A 109 -0.67 0.64 13.39
N THR A 110 -0.59 0.50 14.71
CA THR A 110 -0.23 -0.75 15.39
C THR A 110 -1.44 -1.32 16.12
N ARG A 111 -1.81 -2.58 15.87
CA ARG A 111 -2.93 -3.24 16.57
C ARG A 111 -2.50 -3.54 18.01
N THR A 112 -3.25 -3.03 18.96
CA THR A 112 -3.00 -3.17 20.40
C THR A 112 -4.28 -3.63 21.08
N PRO A 113 -4.71 -4.89 20.84
CA PRO A 113 -5.97 -5.41 21.35
C PRO A 113 -6.06 -5.27 22.87
N THR A 114 -7.22 -4.85 23.36
CA THR A 114 -7.51 -4.75 24.80
C THR A 114 -8.44 -5.89 25.23
N THR A 115 -8.66 -6.02 26.54
CA THR A 115 -9.65 -6.96 27.10
C THR A 115 -11.09 -6.66 26.67
N THR A 116 -11.37 -5.42 26.27
CA THR A 116 -12.71 -4.93 25.93
C THR A 116 -12.92 -4.70 24.44
N ASP A 117 -11.84 -4.48 23.68
CA ASP A 117 -11.84 -4.24 22.25
C ASP A 117 -10.65 -4.95 21.57
N SER A 118 -10.94 -6.08 20.92
CA SER A 118 -9.94 -6.83 20.16
C SER A 118 -9.46 -6.11 18.88
N GLY A 119 -10.22 -5.12 18.40
CA GLY A 119 -9.91 -4.30 17.24
C GLY A 119 -9.12 -3.03 17.56
N HIS A 120 -8.85 -2.76 18.84
CA HIS A 120 -8.14 -1.56 19.26
C HIS A 120 -6.79 -1.43 18.55
N SER A 121 -6.51 -0.23 18.03
CA SER A 121 -5.27 0.10 17.34
C SER A 121 -4.75 1.43 17.82
N SER A 122 -3.48 1.45 18.20
CA SER A 122 -2.74 2.65 18.53
C SER A 122 -2.12 3.27 17.28
N ARG A 123 -1.95 4.59 17.29
CA ARG A 123 -1.34 5.35 16.19
C ARG A 123 -0.32 6.35 16.72
N GLN A 124 0.56 6.80 15.84
CA GLN A 124 1.50 7.87 16.13
C GLN A 124 2.32 7.56 17.40
N ARG A 125 2.27 8.46 18.39
CA ARG A 125 3.07 8.43 19.62
C ARG A 125 2.63 7.34 20.61
N GLU A 126 1.46 6.74 20.42
CA GLU A 126 0.82 5.88 21.43
C GLU A 126 1.62 4.59 21.71
N THR A 127 2.07 3.87 20.67
CA THR A 127 2.89 2.65 20.85
C THR A 127 4.20 2.98 21.54
N GLY A 128 4.88 4.05 21.10
CA GLY A 128 6.13 4.51 21.69
C GLY A 128 5.98 4.93 23.15
N GLY A 129 4.91 5.67 23.47
CA GLY A 129 4.57 6.07 24.84
C GLY A 129 4.30 4.89 25.76
N MET A 130 3.51 3.91 25.29
CA MET A 130 3.28 2.66 26.01
C MET A 130 4.60 1.94 26.28
N LEU A 131 5.45 1.77 25.26
CA LEU A 131 6.73 1.07 25.40
C LEU A 131 7.69 1.81 26.35
N LYS A 132 7.76 3.14 26.27
CA LYS A 132 8.58 3.97 27.16
C LYS A 132 8.25 3.74 28.64
N ARG A 133 6.96 3.61 28.97
CA ARG A 133 6.49 3.35 30.34
C ARG A 133 6.68 1.91 30.81
N ARG A 134 6.98 0.95 29.92
CA ARG A 134 7.10 -0.46 30.29
C ARG A 134 8.42 -0.73 31.03
N PRO A 135 8.39 -1.27 32.27
CA PRO A 135 9.60 -1.61 33.01
C PRO A 135 10.51 -2.61 32.28
N SER A 136 9.93 -3.49 31.45
CA SER A 136 10.68 -4.45 30.64
C SER A 136 11.59 -3.80 29.59
N LEU A 137 11.30 -2.57 29.16
CA LEU A 137 12.16 -1.78 28.28
C LEU A 137 12.93 -0.71 29.06
N ALA A 138 12.26 0.03 29.94
CA ALA A 138 12.84 1.17 30.67
C ALA A 138 14.05 0.79 31.54
N ARG A 139 14.13 -0.47 31.99
CA ARG A 139 15.25 -0.98 32.79
C ARG A 139 16.44 -1.47 31.96
N LEU A 140 16.31 -1.55 30.64
CA LEU A 140 17.40 -1.93 29.76
C LEU A 140 18.33 -0.74 29.50
N PRO A 141 19.64 -0.95 29.31
CA PRO A 141 20.57 0.09 28.86
C PRO A 141 20.06 0.82 27.62
N GLN A 142 20.33 2.12 27.48
CA GLN A 142 19.75 2.97 26.43
C GLN A 142 20.11 2.53 25.01
N ASP A 143 21.22 1.80 24.84
CA ASP A 143 21.67 1.24 23.57
C ASP A 143 20.83 0.05 23.08
N HIS A 144 19.93 -0.50 23.92
CA HIS A 144 18.98 -1.51 23.47
C HIS A 144 17.95 -0.86 22.54
N ALA A 145 18.05 -1.22 21.26
CA ALA A 145 17.12 -0.79 20.24
C ALA A 145 15.78 -1.53 20.35
N VAL A 146 14.71 -0.95 19.83
CA VAL A 146 13.40 -1.63 19.71
C VAL A 146 13.31 -2.31 18.34
N LEU A 147 13.29 -3.63 18.31
CA LEU A 147 13.00 -4.39 17.09
C LEU A 147 11.49 -4.55 16.96
N MET A 148 10.87 -3.88 15.99
CA MET A 148 9.45 -4.00 15.71
C MET A 148 9.19 -5.13 14.72
N GLU A 149 8.91 -6.31 15.27
CA GLU A 149 8.30 -7.44 14.56
C GLU A 149 6.80 -7.17 14.36
N ALA A 150 6.52 -6.06 13.68
CA ALA A 150 5.21 -5.53 13.36
C ALA A 150 5.18 -5.10 11.89
N CYS A 151 4.22 -5.66 11.14
CA CYS A 151 4.12 -5.52 9.69
C CYS A 151 4.07 -4.06 9.24
N SER A 152 4.88 -3.70 8.24
CA SER A 152 4.92 -2.36 7.64
C SER A 152 5.13 -1.21 8.65
N SER A 153 5.74 -1.49 9.80
CA SER A 153 5.97 -0.50 10.87
C SER A 153 6.97 0.59 10.50
N ALA A 154 7.77 0.41 9.44
CA ALA A 154 8.60 1.45 8.86
C ALA A 154 7.91 2.25 7.73
N GLU A 155 6.69 1.87 7.35
CA GLU A 155 5.92 2.59 6.32
C GLU A 155 5.05 3.67 6.98
N PRO A 156 5.16 4.96 6.57
CA PRO A 156 4.28 6.02 7.04
C PRO A 156 2.83 5.81 6.58
N PRO A 157 1.83 6.43 7.25
CA PRO A 157 0.47 6.45 6.73
C PRO A 157 0.42 7.17 5.37
N GLY A 158 -0.46 6.70 4.49
CA GLY A 158 -0.62 7.26 3.15
C GLY A 158 -1.87 6.75 2.44
N VAL A 159 -1.91 6.97 1.14
CA VAL A 159 -2.98 6.48 0.26
C VAL A 159 -2.67 5.04 -0.09
N VAL A 160 -3.55 4.13 0.36
CA VAL A 160 -3.38 2.70 0.16
C VAL A 160 -4.10 2.26 -1.11
N ARG A 161 -3.41 1.51 -1.97
CA ARG A 161 -4.00 0.80 -3.10
C ARG A 161 -3.67 -0.68 -2.98
N THR A 162 -4.71 -1.51 -2.87
CA THR A 162 -4.54 -2.96 -2.76
C THR A 162 -4.49 -3.58 -4.15
N ARG A 163 -3.39 -4.27 -4.47
CA ARG A 163 -3.19 -5.00 -5.72
C ARG A 163 -2.82 -6.45 -5.43
N ARG A 164 -3.58 -7.41 -5.95
CA ARG A 164 -3.42 -8.87 -5.69
C ARG A 164 -3.42 -9.20 -4.20
N GLY A 165 -4.23 -8.45 -3.46
CA GLY A 165 -4.28 -8.47 -2.01
C GLY A 165 -3.11 -7.81 -1.28
N ILE A 166 -2.15 -7.22 -1.98
CA ILE A 166 -1.00 -6.58 -1.34
C ILE A 166 -1.27 -5.08 -1.29
N ASP A 167 -1.19 -4.51 -0.09
CA ASP A 167 -1.37 -3.08 0.12
C ASP A 167 -0.09 -2.34 -0.24
N ASP A 168 -0.15 -1.54 -1.30
CA ASP A 168 0.86 -0.55 -1.62
C ASP A 168 0.47 0.80 -1.01
N THR A 169 1.39 1.46 -0.34
CA THR A 169 1.17 2.79 0.27
C THR A 169 1.90 3.86 -0.51
N PHE A 170 1.16 4.86 -0.98
CA PHE A 170 1.72 6.10 -1.51
C PHE A 170 1.66 7.19 -0.44
N VAL A 171 2.81 7.76 -0.08
CA VAL A 171 2.91 8.86 0.90
C VAL A 171 3.17 10.17 0.14
N PRO A 172 2.17 11.06 -0.02
CA PRO A 172 2.35 12.29 -0.80
C PRO A 172 3.42 13.23 -0.24
N ASP A 173 3.53 13.30 1.09
CA ASP A 173 4.52 14.12 1.77
C ASP A 173 5.22 13.32 2.89
N PRO A 174 6.30 12.59 2.57
CA PRO A 174 7.04 11.79 3.56
C PRO A 174 7.84 12.64 4.56
N LEU A 175 7.82 13.97 4.44
CA LEU A 175 8.47 14.87 5.41
C LEU A 175 7.49 15.37 6.48
N ALA A 176 6.18 15.34 6.21
CA ALA A 176 5.13 15.72 7.16
C ALA A 176 4.74 14.56 8.09
N VAL A 177 4.64 13.35 7.55
CA VAL A 177 4.23 12.15 8.30
C VAL A 177 5.39 11.16 8.46
N VAL A 178 5.41 10.43 9.57
CA VAL A 178 6.45 9.43 9.86
C VAL A 178 5.83 8.08 10.19
N SER A 179 6.64 7.03 10.13
CA SER A 179 6.24 5.65 10.42
C SER A 179 6.04 5.41 11.91
N GLU A 180 5.33 4.32 12.25
CA GLU A 180 5.12 3.90 13.65
C GLU A 180 6.46 3.63 14.35
N SER A 181 7.43 3.03 13.66
CA SER A 181 8.78 2.79 14.20
C SER A 181 9.58 4.07 14.41
N GLN A 182 9.40 5.11 13.57
CA GLN A 182 9.96 6.43 13.84
C GLN A 182 9.31 7.09 15.08
N HIS A 183 7.99 6.95 15.25
CA HIS A 183 7.34 7.41 16.48
C HIS A 183 7.84 6.66 17.72
N VAL A 184 8.04 5.35 17.65
CA VAL A 184 8.65 4.56 18.73
C VAL A 184 10.05 5.05 19.04
N ALA A 185 10.88 5.32 18.03
CA ALA A 185 12.23 5.86 18.24
C ALA A 185 12.18 7.21 18.98
N ASN A 186 11.32 8.13 18.51
CA ASN A 186 11.15 9.46 19.10
C ASN A 186 10.70 9.41 20.56
N GLU A 187 9.67 8.61 20.87
CA GLU A 187 9.07 8.58 22.21
C GLU A 187 9.95 7.84 23.23
N THR A 188 10.63 6.76 22.81
CA THR A 188 11.50 5.97 23.68
C THR A 188 12.93 6.54 23.80
N GLY A 189 13.33 7.42 22.89
CA GLY A 189 14.69 7.95 22.80
C GLY A 189 15.72 6.89 22.37
N ARG A 190 15.27 5.79 21.74
CA ARG A 190 16.09 4.64 21.34
C ARG A 190 16.05 4.48 19.83
N THR A 191 17.04 3.77 19.29
CA THR A 191 16.94 3.30 17.90
C THR A 191 15.78 2.30 17.80
N ALA A 192 15.01 2.36 16.71
CA ALA A 192 13.99 1.37 16.38
C ALA A 192 14.26 0.77 15.00
N TYR A 193 14.01 -0.53 14.84
CA TYR A 193 14.05 -1.20 13.54
C TYR A 193 12.63 -1.61 13.17
N GLY A 194 12.18 -1.22 11.98
CA GLY A 194 10.87 -1.61 11.43
C GLY A 194 10.99 -2.11 9.99
N GLY A 195 10.05 -2.92 9.54
CA GLY A 195 9.98 -3.36 8.13
C GLY A 195 9.11 -2.44 7.29
N THR A 196 9.48 -2.18 6.03
CA THR A 196 8.64 -1.42 5.09
C THR A 196 7.41 -2.21 4.63
N ASN A 197 7.49 -3.54 4.66
CA ASN A 197 6.44 -4.45 4.21
C ASN A 197 6.07 -5.40 5.35
N VAL A 198 5.18 -6.36 5.05
CA VAL A 198 4.86 -7.45 5.98
C VAL A 198 6.15 -8.14 6.43
N VAL A 199 6.35 -8.16 7.74
CA VAL A 199 7.45 -8.87 8.40
C VAL A 199 6.92 -10.20 8.92
N ALA A 200 7.74 -11.24 8.86
CA ALA A 200 7.45 -12.50 9.50
C ALA A 200 8.74 -13.12 10.01
N PHE A 201 8.64 -13.78 11.15
CA PHE A 201 9.69 -14.65 11.63
C PHE A 201 9.32 -16.11 11.35
N THR A 202 10.24 -16.87 10.75
CA THR A 202 9.93 -18.21 10.23
C THR A 202 11.06 -19.21 10.49
N LYS A 203 10.75 -20.50 10.30
CA LYS A 203 11.75 -21.56 10.18
C LYS A 203 11.84 -21.98 8.73
N LEU A 204 13.06 -22.01 8.19
CA LEU A 204 13.34 -22.51 6.86
C LEU A 204 13.10 -24.04 6.79
N PRO A 205 13.04 -24.64 5.58
CA PRO A 205 12.81 -26.08 5.43
C PRO A 205 13.84 -26.97 6.15
N ASP A 206 15.06 -26.47 6.36
CA ASP A 206 16.12 -27.15 7.13
C ASP A 206 15.99 -26.96 8.66
N GLY A 207 14.98 -26.22 9.11
CA GLY A 207 14.68 -25.95 10.51
C GLY A 207 15.36 -24.69 11.08
N SER A 208 16.25 -24.04 10.33
CA SER A 208 16.94 -22.82 10.79
C SER A 208 15.99 -21.61 10.88
N PRO A 209 16.12 -20.76 11.92
CA PRO A 209 15.29 -19.57 12.06
C PRO A 209 15.75 -18.46 11.10
N ALA A 210 14.80 -17.69 10.56
CA ALA A 210 15.09 -16.58 9.65
C ALA A 210 14.06 -15.45 9.76
N HIS A 211 14.53 -14.21 9.57
CA HIS A 211 13.70 -13.06 9.30
C HIS A 211 13.18 -13.12 7.86
N ARG A 212 11.93 -12.79 7.65
CA ARG A 212 11.30 -12.77 6.32
C ARG A 212 10.58 -11.45 6.08
N LEU A 213 10.84 -10.84 4.94
CA LEU A 213 10.09 -9.70 4.40
C LEU A 213 9.31 -10.14 3.18
N TYR A 214 8.10 -9.60 3.02
CA TYR A 214 7.31 -9.82 1.82
C TYR A 214 7.65 -8.75 0.79
N THR A 215 7.60 -9.11 -0.49
CA THR A 215 7.66 -8.12 -1.56
C THR A 215 6.37 -7.30 -1.62
N ASP A 216 6.44 -6.13 -2.25
CA ASP A 216 5.24 -5.35 -2.58
C ASP A 216 4.44 -6.00 -3.73
N SER A 217 3.37 -5.33 -4.18
CA SER A 217 2.51 -5.87 -5.23
C SER A 217 3.21 -6.04 -6.59
N ARG A 218 4.36 -5.39 -6.78
CA ARG A 218 5.18 -5.41 -8.01
C ARG A 218 6.39 -6.33 -7.87
N GLY A 219 6.50 -7.06 -6.76
CA GLY A 219 7.63 -7.97 -6.51
C GLY A 219 8.91 -7.26 -6.06
N ARG A 220 8.86 -5.97 -5.74
CA ARG A 220 10.01 -5.23 -5.18
C ARG A 220 10.19 -5.66 -3.73
N ARG A 221 11.44 -5.91 -3.35
CA ARG A 221 11.81 -6.35 -2.00
C ARG A 221 11.58 -5.23 -0.98
N GLY A 222 10.94 -5.55 0.14
CA GLY A 222 10.91 -4.68 1.31
C GLY A 222 12.27 -4.59 1.99
N ARG A 223 12.41 -3.70 2.97
CA ARG A 223 13.65 -3.56 3.76
C ARG A 223 13.36 -3.38 5.25
N TRP A 224 14.31 -3.75 6.08
CA TRP A 224 14.39 -3.27 7.46
C TRP A 224 14.99 -1.87 7.46
N VAL A 225 14.35 -0.93 8.16
CA VAL A 225 14.78 0.46 8.27
C VAL A 225 15.22 0.74 9.71
N GLU A 226 16.41 1.32 9.86
CA GLU A 226 16.90 1.87 11.13
C GLU A 226 16.33 3.29 11.30
N HIS A 227 15.52 3.48 12.34
CA HIS A 227 15.02 4.77 12.77
C HIS A 227 15.74 5.21 14.03
N ARG A 228 16.38 6.38 13.99
CA ARG A 228 16.95 7.05 15.17
C ARG A 228 15.99 8.14 15.65
N PRO A 229 15.98 8.47 16.96
CA PRO A 229 15.18 9.58 17.46
C PRO A 229 15.43 10.85 16.65
N GLU A 230 14.36 11.53 16.28
CA GLU A 230 14.46 12.85 15.65
C GLU A 230 14.99 13.88 16.66
N PRO A 231 15.80 14.86 16.20
CA PRO A 231 16.26 15.92 17.07
C PRO A 231 15.07 16.71 17.62
N ALA A 232 15.13 17.06 18.90
CA ALA A 232 14.13 17.87 19.59
C ALA A 232 14.81 18.82 20.58
N GLY A 233 14.10 19.87 21.02
CA GLY A 233 14.62 20.87 21.94
C GLY A 233 15.91 21.52 21.41
N ALA A 234 16.91 21.68 22.28
CA ALA A 234 18.17 22.34 21.95
C ALA A 234 18.88 21.72 20.73
N LEU A 235 18.83 20.40 20.55
CA LEU A 235 19.46 19.75 19.40
C LEU A 235 18.80 20.16 18.07
N LEU A 236 17.48 20.35 18.08
CA LEU A 236 16.75 20.83 16.90
C LEU A 236 17.01 22.33 16.65
N ASP A 237 17.15 23.11 17.72
CA ASP A 237 17.54 24.52 17.65
C ASP A 237 18.94 24.65 17.02
N ASP A 238 19.88 23.78 17.38
CA ASP A 238 21.20 23.69 16.75
C ASP A 238 21.11 23.36 15.25
N ARG A 239 20.18 22.48 14.86
CA ARG A 239 19.95 22.16 13.44
C ARG A 239 19.35 23.34 12.69
N ALA A 240 18.43 24.09 13.31
CA ALA A 240 17.86 25.30 12.73
C ALA A 240 18.92 26.39 12.50
N MET A 241 19.83 26.60 13.46
CA MET A 241 20.96 27.51 13.32
C MET A 241 21.94 27.06 12.24
N ALA A 242 22.31 25.77 12.23
CA ALA A 242 23.21 25.21 11.22
C ALA A 242 22.64 25.29 9.80
N ALA A 243 21.31 25.22 9.66
CA ALA A 243 20.60 25.42 8.40
C ALA A 243 20.37 26.90 8.05
N GLY A 244 20.81 27.85 8.89
CA GLY A 244 20.60 29.28 8.64
C GLY A 244 19.13 29.74 8.75
N LEU A 245 18.23 28.89 9.27
CA LEU A 245 16.82 29.24 9.48
C LEU A 245 16.61 30.15 10.71
N HIS A 246 17.63 30.25 11.56
CA HIS A 246 17.66 31.11 12.73
C HIS A 246 19.05 31.69 12.92
N THR A 247 19.16 33.02 12.94
CA THR A 247 20.46 33.73 12.93
C THR A 247 20.69 34.63 14.13
N ASP A 248 19.70 34.81 15.02
CA ASP A 248 19.80 35.68 16.21
C ASP A 248 19.78 34.83 17.49
N PRO A 249 20.94 34.44 18.02
CA PRO A 249 21.03 33.58 19.21
C PRO A 249 20.39 34.18 20.47
N ALA A 250 20.10 35.49 20.49
CA ALA A 250 19.45 36.14 21.62
C ALA A 250 17.93 35.90 21.62
N ARG A 251 17.35 35.44 20.50
CA ARG A 251 15.91 35.13 20.39
C ARG A 251 15.68 33.63 20.47
N PRO A 252 14.59 33.17 21.09
CA PRO A 252 14.23 31.76 21.05
C PRO A 252 13.87 31.33 19.63
N VAL A 253 14.25 30.11 19.27
CA VAL A 253 13.79 29.47 18.03
C VAL A 253 12.28 29.23 18.13
N THR A 254 11.54 29.68 17.11
CA THR A 254 10.08 29.53 17.07
C THR A 254 9.68 28.10 16.69
N ASP A 255 8.47 27.68 17.04
CA ASP A 255 7.97 26.35 16.68
C ASP A 255 7.86 26.15 15.15
N ALA A 256 7.50 27.20 14.41
CA ALA A 256 7.51 27.17 12.94
C ALA A 256 8.93 26.95 12.37
N THR A 257 9.95 27.58 12.98
CA THR A 257 11.34 27.37 12.61
C THR A 257 11.80 25.95 12.94
N ARG A 258 11.39 25.40 14.10
CA ARG A 258 11.69 24.02 14.50
C ARG A 258 11.05 23.01 13.56
N GLU A 259 9.79 23.20 13.20
CA GLU A 259 9.08 22.36 12.24
C GLU A 259 9.78 22.34 10.89
N ARG A 260 10.15 23.52 10.38
CA ARG A 260 10.91 23.66 9.14
C ARG A 260 12.27 22.97 9.23
N ALA A 261 13.02 23.17 10.31
CA ALA A 261 14.31 22.52 10.52
C ALA A 261 14.17 20.98 10.56
N LEU A 262 13.17 20.46 11.26
CA LEU A 262 12.91 19.02 11.34
C LEU A 262 12.58 18.44 9.96
N ARG A 263 11.81 19.18 9.16
CA ARG A 263 11.49 18.83 7.78
C ARG A 263 12.75 18.70 6.91
N LEU A 264 13.71 19.60 7.06
CA LEU A 264 15.00 19.53 6.35
C LEU A 264 15.85 18.34 6.83
N VAL A 265 15.88 18.06 8.14
CA VAL A 265 16.55 16.88 8.70
C VAL A 265 15.96 15.59 8.10
N ARG A 266 14.62 15.49 8.03
CA ARG A 266 13.94 14.35 7.40
C ARG A 266 14.32 14.21 5.93
N ALA A 267 14.39 15.30 5.18
CA ALA A 267 14.79 15.27 3.78
C ALA A 267 16.22 14.75 3.59
N LEU A 268 17.16 15.18 4.45
CA LEU A 268 18.53 14.65 4.45
C LEU A 268 18.58 13.16 4.82
N ARG A 269 17.78 12.72 5.81
CA ARG A 269 17.67 11.29 6.16
C ARG A 269 17.14 10.44 5.00
N LEU A 270 16.17 10.94 4.24
CA LEU A 270 15.62 10.21 3.08
C LEU A 270 16.63 10.15 1.92
N ALA A 271 17.37 11.24 1.65
CA ALA A 271 18.34 11.29 0.55
C ALA A 271 19.64 10.51 0.85
N PHE A 272 20.13 10.55 2.09
CA PHE A 272 21.46 10.03 2.45
C PHE A 272 21.45 8.87 3.45
N GLY A 273 20.29 8.52 4.01
CA GLY A 273 20.15 7.55 5.08
C GLY A 273 20.37 8.15 6.47
N VAL A 274 19.95 7.41 7.51
CA VAL A 274 19.95 7.91 8.90
C VAL A 274 21.35 8.21 9.47
N ALA A 275 22.38 7.53 8.96
CA ALA A 275 23.78 7.72 9.37
C ALA A 275 24.38 9.05 8.90
N ILE A 276 23.66 9.84 8.08
CA ILE A 276 24.16 11.14 7.61
C ILE A 276 24.48 12.11 8.74
N GLU A 277 23.81 11.96 9.89
CA GLU A 277 24.05 12.81 11.06
C GLU A 277 25.40 12.55 11.74
N ASP A 278 26.01 11.39 11.47
CA ASP A 278 27.35 11.03 11.94
C ASP A 278 28.45 11.53 10.99
N ASP A 279 28.09 11.99 9.77
CA ASP A 279 29.06 12.50 8.80
C ASP A 279 29.61 13.85 9.24
N SER A 280 30.93 13.99 9.24
CA SER A 280 31.64 15.25 9.52
C SER A 280 31.17 16.45 8.68
N ARG A 281 30.59 16.19 7.50
CA ARG A 281 30.06 17.20 6.56
C ARG A 281 28.60 17.53 6.81
N TYR A 282 27.93 16.91 7.80
CA TYR A 282 26.51 17.10 8.04
C TYR A 282 26.12 18.58 8.23
N GLY A 283 26.96 19.37 8.91
CA GLY A 283 26.77 20.82 9.04
C GLY A 283 26.76 21.56 7.69
N GLN A 284 27.59 21.15 6.73
CA GLN A 284 27.60 21.73 5.39
C GLN A 284 26.33 21.37 4.61
N LEU A 285 25.84 20.14 4.77
CA LEU A 285 24.59 19.70 4.14
C LEU A 285 23.37 20.42 4.74
N LEU A 286 23.36 20.64 6.05
CA LEU A 286 22.35 21.46 6.73
C LEU A 286 22.33 22.89 6.19
N ALA A 287 23.50 23.53 6.08
CA ALA A 287 23.60 24.87 5.50
C ALA A 287 23.11 24.91 4.04
N GLY A 288 23.46 23.90 3.23
CA GLY A 288 23.02 23.79 1.84
C GLY A 288 21.52 23.60 1.68
N ILE A 289 20.91 22.71 2.48
CA ILE A 289 19.47 22.46 2.36
C ILE A 289 18.66 23.61 2.96
N GLY A 290 19.19 24.26 3.99
CA GLY A 290 18.68 25.52 4.52
C GLY A 290 18.72 26.64 3.49
N ALA A 291 19.81 26.76 2.73
CA ALA A 291 19.92 27.70 1.61
C ALA A 291 18.83 27.46 0.56
N LEU A 292 18.57 26.21 0.17
CA LEU A 292 17.46 25.90 -0.76
C LEU A 292 16.09 26.32 -0.22
N GLU A 293 15.81 26.08 1.06
CA GLU A 293 14.55 26.50 1.67
C GLU A 293 14.44 28.03 1.79
N SER A 294 15.54 28.73 2.10
CA SER A 294 15.57 30.19 2.07
C SER A 294 15.32 30.74 0.67
N MET A 295 15.97 30.17 -0.35
CA MET A 295 15.74 30.52 -1.76
C MET A 295 14.29 30.27 -2.19
N ARG A 296 13.69 29.14 -1.79
CA ARG A 296 12.28 28.81 -2.08
C ARG A 296 11.34 29.81 -1.40
N ALA A 297 11.56 30.09 -0.12
CA ALA A 297 10.72 31.00 0.65
C ALA A 297 10.81 32.45 0.15
N ALA A 298 11.96 32.86 -0.40
CA ALA A 298 12.16 34.17 -1.01
C ALA A 298 11.67 34.27 -2.47
N ASP A 299 11.40 33.13 -3.12
CA ASP A 299 10.98 33.08 -4.51
C ASP A 299 9.54 33.59 -4.66
N PRO A 300 9.28 34.66 -5.46
CA PRO A 300 7.94 35.21 -5.62
C PRO A 300 6.91 34.25 -6.21
N ALA A 301 7.35 33.22 -6.96
CA ALA A 301 6.46 32.21 -7.51
C ALA A 301 6.26 31.04 -6.52
N LEU A 302 7.28 30.68 -5.73
CA LEU A 302 7.29 29.44 -4.95
C LEU A 302 7.14 29.62 -3.44
N GLY A 303 7.21 30.86 -2.93
CA GLY A 303 7.11 31.16 -1.51
C GLY A 303 5.83 30.61 -0.88
N ASP A 304 4.72 30.72 -1.62
CA ASP A 304 3.36 30.37 -1.18
C ASP A 304 2.89 28.96 -1.59
N VAL A 305 3.73 28.18 -2.30
CA VAL A 305 3.38 26.85 -2.87
C VAL A 305 3.39 25.70 -1.82
N GLY A 306 3.53 26.05 -0.55
CA GLY A 306 3.63 25.11 0.57
C GLY A 306 5.06 24.87 1.03
N PRO A 307 5.28 23.94 1.98
CA PRO A 307 6.58 23.73 2.61
C PRO A 307 7.56 22.95 1.72
N PHE A 308 8.85 23.02 2.04
CA PHE A 308 9.93 22.29 1.34
C PHE A 308 9.61 20.80 1.12
N SER A 309 9.57 20.26 -0.08
CA SER A 309 9.18 18.85 -0.29
C SER A 309 10.32 17.98 -0.84
N MET A 310 10.18 16.66 -0.73
CA MET A 310 11.05 15.73 -1.47
C MET A 310 10.89 15.91 -2.99
N ASP A 311 9.66 16.17 -3.47
CA ASP A 311 9.41 16.44 -4.89
C ASP A 311 10.20 17.66 -5.42
N LEU A 312 10.37 18.72 -4.61
CA LEU A 312 11.20 19.87 -4.94
C LEU A 312 12.68 19.50 -4.92
N PHE A 313 13.13 18.83 -3.86
CA PHE A 313 14.53 18.49 -3.64
C PHE A 313 15.07 17.57 -4.73
N ASP A 314 14.31 16.53 -5.09
CA ASP A 314 14.69 15.56 -6.12
C ASP A 314 14.76 16.19 -7.51
N ARG A 315 13.82 17.09 -7.84
CA ARG A 315 13.84 17.83 -9.12
C ARG A 315 15.00 18.80 -9.21
N ALA A 316 15.28 19.54 -8.13
CA ALA A 316 16.43 20.43 -8.07
C ALA A 316 17.74 19.63 -8.24
N ALA A 317 17.85 18.47 -7.58
CA ALA A 317 19.03 17.61 -7.70
C ALA A 317 19.18 17.07 -9.13
N HIS A 318 18.08 16.59 -9.73
CA HIS A 318 18.08 16.11 -11.11
C HIS A 318 18.48 17.19 -12.12
N ALA A 319 18.00 18.41 -11.95
CA ALA A 319 18.32 19.54 -12.82
C ALA A 319 19.79 19.98 -12.72
N HIS A 320 20.42 19.84 -11.54
CA HIS A 320 21.81 20.25 -11.31
C HIS A 320 22.86 19.35 -11.98
N ARG A 321 22.49 18.12 -12.41
CA ARG A 321 23.33 17.14 -13.14
C ARG A 321 24.70 16.88 -12.49
N GLY A 322 24.78 15.90 -11.59
CA GLY A 322 26.03 15.45 -10.96
C GLY A 322 26.05 13.94 -10.70
N SER A 323 27.21 13.38 -10.35
CA SER A 323 27.30 11.97 -9.95
C SER A 323 26.79 11.70 -8.53
N ASP A 324 26.77 12.74 -7.69
CA ASP A 324 26.08 12.77 -6.39
C ASP A 324 25.14 13.98 -6.36
N ALA A 325 24.06 13.86 -7.14
CA ALA A 325 23.19 14.97 -7.51
C ALA A 325 22.70 15.80 -6.31
N HIS A 326 22.29 15.16 -5.22
CA HIS A 326 21.84 15.87 -4.02
C HIS A 326 23.00 16.56 -3.31
N ARG A 327 24.15 15.90 -3.11
CA ARG A 327 25.28 16.53 -2.41
C ARG A 327 25.84 17.71 -3.19
N ASP A 328 26.01 17.55 -4.50
CA ASP A 328 26.54 18.59 -5.38
C ASP A 328 25.62 19.82 -5.38
N LEU A 329 24.30 19.60 -5.47
CA LEU A 329 23.29 20.66 -5.33
C LEU A 329 23.41 21.42 -4.00
N LEU A 330 23.49 20.71 -2.88
CA LEU A 330 23.52 21.34 -1.55
C LEU A 330 24.76 22.20 -1.35
N LEU A 331 25.93 21.74 -1.81
CA LEU A 331 27.17 22.51 -1.76
C LEU A 331 27.07 23.77 -2.63
N ALA A 332 26.52 23.66 -3.84
CA ALA A 332 26.31 24.80 -4.73
C ALA A 332 25.30 25.81 -4.15
N ALA A 333 24.23 25.33 -3.50
CA ALA A 333 23.21 26.20 -2.89
C ALA A 333 23.76 27.01 -1.71
N ALA A 334 24.55 26.37 -0.83
CA ALA A 334 25.21 27.06 0.27
C ALA A 334 26.14 28.18 -0.23
N GLU A 335 26.93 27.89 -1.26
CA GLU A 335 27.84 28.87 -1.86
C GLU A 335 27.08 30.03 -2.55
N ALA A 336 26.00 29.73 -3.25
CA ALA A 336 25.17 30.74 -3.92
C ALA A 336 24.57 31.76 -2.93
N VAL A 337 23.95 31.30 -1.83
CA VAL A 337 23.41 32.20 -0.79
C VAL A 337 24.52 32.98 -0.09
N ARG A 338 25.69 32.35 0.14
CA ARG A 338 26.84 33.03 0.74
C ARG A 338 27.35 34.20 -0.12
N LEU A 339 27.36 34.03 -1.44
CA LEU A 339 27.79 35.07 -2.38
C LEU A 339 26.70 36.12 -2.63
N ARG A 340 25.43 35.70 -2.67
CA ARG A 340 24.26 36.55 -2.96
C ARG A 340 23.07 36.12 -2.09
N PRO A 341 22.88 36.75 -0.91
CA PRO A 341 21.83 36.37 0.05
C PRO A 341 20.39 36.52 -0.46
N ASP A 342 20.19 37.30 -1.51
CA ASP A 342 18.91 37.58 -2.18
C ASP A 342 18.60 36.59 -3.33
N THR A 343 19.43 35.56 -3.53
CA THR A 343 19.19 34.53 -4.54
C THR A 343 17.83 33.84 -4.30
N VAL A 344 17.00 33.76 -5.34
CA VAL A 344 15.74 33.01 -5.35
C VAL A 344 15.90 31.68 -6.08
N LEU A 345 15.02 30.71 -5.78
CA LEU A 345 15.20 29.34 -6.25
C LEU A 345 15.13 29.23 -7.79
N SER A 346 14.20 29.94 -8.43
CA SER A 346 14.02 29.94 -9.89
C SER A 346 15.22 30.50 -10.65
N ASP A 347 16.02 31.38 -10.02
CA ASP A 347 17.27 31.91 -10.60
C ASP A 347 18.46 30.96 -10.39
N PHE A 348 18.41 30.14 -9.35
CA PHE A 348 19.46 29.19 -8.99
C PHE A 348 19.37 27.89 -9.79
N VAL A 349 18.16 27.33 -9.96
CA VAL A 349 17.93 26.07 -10.67
C VAL A 349 16.67 26.13 -11.53
N ALA A 350 16.80 25.74 -12.79
CA ALA A 350 15.70 25.78 -13.74
C ALA A 350 14.70 24.65 -13.49
N LEU A 351 13.51 25.00 -13.00
CA LEU A 351 12.39 24.09 -12.72
C LEU A 351 11.13 24.53 -13.49
N PRO A 352 11.14 24.47 -14.84
CA PRO A 352 10.15 25.14 -15.68
C PRO A 352 8.70 24.72 -15.37
N TRP A 353 8.45 23.43 -15.12
CA TRP A 353 7.11 22.91 -14.82
C TRP A 353 6.62 23.26 -13.42
N VAL A 354 7.54 23.40 -12.46
CA VAL A 354 7.23 23.87 -11.10
C VAL A 354 6.82 25.35 -11.15
N THR A 355 7.65 26.20 -11.78
CA THR A 355 7.37 27.63 -11.92
C THR A 355 6.11 27.88 -12.75
N ALA A 356 5.90 27.14 -13.84
CA ALA A 356 4.68 27.28 -14.66
C ALA A 356 3.41 26.90 -13.89
N THR A 357 3.46 25.82 -13.08
CA THR A 357 2.33 25.43 -12.23
C THR A 357 2.04 26.51 -11.18
N ALA A 358 3.07 27.01 -10.51
CA ALA A 358 2.94 28.04 -9.50
C ALA A 358 2.36 29.35 -10.04
N GLN A 359 2.83 29.79 -11.22
CA GLN A 359 2.29 30.97 -11.90
C GLN A 359 0.82 30.79 -12.29
N ARG A 360 0.43 29.59 -12.77
CA ARG A 360 -0.96 29.28 -13.08
C ARG A 360 -1.85 29.35 -11.84
N TRP A 361 -1.33 28.88 -10.70
CA TRP A 361 -2.05 28.87 -9.43
C TRP A 361 -2.20 30.26 -8.83
N GLY A 362 -1.19 31.13 -8.95
CA GLY A 362 -1.25 32.51 -8.48
C GLY A 362 -2.35 33.36 -9.14
N GLY A 363 -2.93 32.89 -10.26
CA GLY A 363 -4.08 33.51 -10.91
C GLY A 363 -5.46 32.98 -10.46
N LEU A 364 -5.51 31.98 -9.57
CA LEU A 364 -6.74 31.35 -9.09
C LEU A 364 -7.10 31.85 -7.69
N THR A 365 -8.40 31.85 -7.38
CA THR A 365 -8.84 32.07 -6.00
C THR A 365 -8.61 30.81 -5.16
N ASP A 366 -8.50 30.96 -3.83
CA ASP A 366 -8.45 29.81 -2.91
C ASP A 366 -9.62 28.85 -3.13
N GLN A 367 -10.82 29.38 -3.38
CA GLN A 367 -12.02 28.58 -3.63
C GLN A 367 -11.91 27.76 -4.93
N ASP A 368 -11.33 28.32 -5.98
CA ASP A 368 -11.12 27.60 -7.24
C ASP A 368 -10.06 26.51 -7.07
N LEU A 369 -8.99 26.79 -6.32
CA LEU A 369 -7.96 25.79 -5.98
C LEU A 369 -8.53 24.65 -5.15
N ASP A 370 -9.36 24.95 -4.15
CA ASP A 370 -9.98 23.93 -3.31
C ASP A 370 -11.00 23.09 -4.10
N THR A 371 -11.71 23.71 -5.04
CA THR A 371 -12.60 23.01 -5.95
C THR A 371 -11.84 22.05 -6.86
N GLU A 372 -10.70 22.50 -7.39
CA GLU A 372 -9.85 21.67 -8.23
C GLU A 372 -9.18 20.54 -7.44
N ALA A 373 -8.69 20.83 -6.23
CA ALA A 373 -8.08 19.84 -5.34
C ALA A 373 -9.08 18.75 -4.97
N ALA A 374 -10.30 19.12 -4.56
CA ALA A 374 -11.34 18.14 -4.26
C ALA A 374 -11.69 17.26 -5.47
N ARG A 375 -11.73 17.84 -6.68
CA ARG A 375 -12.01 17.11 -7.92
C ARG A 375 -10.91 16.12 -8.31
N VAL A 376 -9.65 16.57 -8.31
CA VAL A 376 -8.51 15.72 -8.72
C VAL A 376 -8.21 14.68 -7.65
N LEU A 377 -8.25 15.05 -6.37
CA LEU A 377 -7.99 14.11 -5.28
C LEU A 377 -9.19 13.21 -4.95
N ARG A 378 -10.35 13.44 -5.61
CA ARG A 378 -11.62 12.72 -5.41
C ARG A 378 -12.05 12.69 -3.94
N LEU A 379 -12.03 13.84 -3.28
CA LEU A 379 -12.40 13.97 -1.88
C LEU A 379 -13.93 13.93 -1.73
N ASP A 380 -14.44 12.98 -0.96
CA ASP A 380 -15.89 12.79 -0.76
C ASP A 380 -16.57 14.01 -0.09
N GLU A 381 -15.85 14.70 0.79
CA GLU A 381 -16.33 15.90 1.49
C GLU A 381 -16.20 17.18 0.64
N GLY A 382 -15.72 17.04 -0.61
CA GLY A 382 -15.58 18.15 -1.54
C GLY A 382 -14.54 19.18 -1.09
N PRO A 383 -14.69 20.45 -1.53
CA PRO A 383 -13.72 21.52 -1.25
C PRO A 383 -13.50 21.79 0.26
N ALA A 384 -14.46 21.44 1.10
CA ALA A 384 -14.38 21.67 2.54
C ALA A 384 -13.32 20.80 3.25
N ALA A 385 -12.89 19.71 2.63
CA ALA A 385 -11.83 18.84 3.15
C ALA A 385 -10.43 19.20 2.63
N VAL A 386 -10.29 20.27 1.84
CA VAL A 386 -9.00 20.68 1.29
C VAL A 386 -8.26 21.55 2.30
N GLY A 387 -7.16 21.04 2.83
CA GLY A 387 -6.17 21.81 3.58
C GLY A 387 -4.89 22.03 2.78
N GLU A 388 -3.87 22.56 3.46
CA GLU A 388 -2.52 22.70 2.90
C GLU A 388 -1.93 21.38 2.36
N PRO A 389 -2.09 20.21 3.01
CA PRO A 389 -1.59 18.95 2.49
C PRO A 389 -2.24 18.55 1.15
N GLU A 390 -3.56 18.73 1.03
CA GLU A 390 -4.31 18.45 -0.20
C GLU A 390 -3.90 19.42 -1.33
N ARG A 391 -3.71 20.70 -1.02
CA ARG A 391 -3.19 21.67 -1.99
C ARG A 391 -1.78 21.30 -2.44
N ALA A 392 -0.85 20.99 -1.53
CA ALA A 392 0.49 20.55 -1.90
C ALA A 392 0.48 19.27 -2.76
N ARG A 393 -0.40 18.32 -2.45
CA ARG A 393 -0.57 17.09 -3.23
C ARG A 393 -1.08 17.37 -4.64
N LEU A 394 -2.09 18.24 -4.79
CA LEU A 394 -2.57 18.69 -6.10
C LEU A 394 -1.44 19.37 -6.89
N PHE A 395 -0.65 20.23 -6.23
CA PHE A 395 0.45 20.95 -6.88
C PHE A 395 1.45 19.97 -7.51
N TRP A 396 1.97 19.04 -6.71
CA TRP A 396 2.95 18.07 -7.20
C TRP A 396 2.38 17.07 -8.20
N ALA A 397 1.11 16.70 -8.06
CA ALA A 397 0.42 15.89 -9.07
C ALA A 397 0.31 16.62 -10.42
N THR A 398 0.03 17.93 -10.40
CA THR A 398 -0.06 18.75 -11.61
C THR A 398 1.31 18.91 -12.27
N VAL A 399 2.36 19.18 -11.49
CA VAL A 399 3.75 19.22 -11.99
C VAL A 399 4.12 17.91 -12.68
N LYS A 400 3.86 16.76 -12.04
CA LYS A 400 4.12 15.43 -12.60
C LYS A 400 3.39 15.20 -13.91
N ALA A 401 2.13 15.63 -14.02
CA ALA A 401 1.35 15.49 -15.25
C ALA A 401 1.92 16.32 -16.41
N LEU A 402 2.33 17.57 -16.16
CA LEU A 402 2.95 18.43 -17.18
C LEU A 402 4.33 17.91 -17.61
N GLU A 403 5.14 17.44 -16.65
CA GLU A 403 6.42 16.80 -16.94
C GLU A 403 6.25 15.56 -17.81
N TRP A 404 5.27 14.71 -17.47
CA TRP A 404 4.92 13.53 -18.24
C TRP A 404 4.49 13.88 -19.67
N GLU A 405 3.60 14.87 -19.84
CA GLU A 405 3.18 15.32 -21.18
C GLU A 405 4.38 15.80 -22.01
N SER A 406 5.25 16.61 -21.41
CA SER A 406 6.37 17.25 -22.12
C SER A 406 7.37 16.29 -22.76
N ARG A 407 7.50 15.09 -22.19
CA ARG A 407 8.45 14.06 -22.64
C ARG A 407 7.80 12.96 -23.47
N THR A 408 6.49 13.05 -23.70
CA THR A 408 5.74 11.98 -24.33
C THR A 408 5.46 12.28 -25.80
N PRO A 409 5.90 11.42 -26.75
CA PRO A 409 5.65 11.63 -28.17
C PRO A 409 4.19 11.33 -28.54
N ASP A 410 3.67 12.06 -29.55
CA ASP A 410 2.32 11.90 -30.12
C ASP A 410 1.18 11.95 -29.07
N PRO A 411 0.90 13.15 -28.50
CA PRO A 411 -0.08 13.31 -27.43
C PRO A 411 -1.51 12.94 -27.85
N ASP A 412 -1.86 13.03 -29.14
CA ASP A 412 -3.21 12.70 -29.62
C ASP A 412 -3.44 11.19 -29.67
N ALA A 413 -2.48 10.44 -30.23
CA ALA A 413 -2.56 8.98 -30.25
C ALA A 413 -2.54 8.42 -28.82
N LEU A 414 -1.76 9.03 -27.94
CA LEU A 414 -1.72 8.63 -26.54
C LEU A 414 -3.00 8.94 -25.79
N THR A 415 -3.57 10.13 -26.01
CA THR A 415 -4.90 10.50 -25.47
C THR A 415 -5.93 9.48 -25.91
N ALA A 416 -5.94 9.10 -27.19
CA ALA A 416 -6.84 8.09 -27.70
C ALA A 416 -6.67 6.73 -27.00
N ARG A 417 -5.41 6.29 -26.81
CA ARG A 417 -5.08 5.03 -26.16
C ARG A 417 -5.55 5.00 -24.71
N VAL A 418 -5.08 5.96 -23.90
CA VAL A 418 -5.33 5.97 -22.45
C VAL A 418 -6.81 6.24 -22.14
N LEU A 419 -7.42 7.20 -22.84
CA LEU A 419 -8.84 7.52 -22.66
C LEU A 419 -9.78 6.60 -23.44
N HIS A 420 -9.25 5.55 -24.08
CA HIS A 420 -10.01 4.54 -24.80
C HIS A 420 -10.96 5.12 -25.87
N LEU A 421 -10.49 6.13 -26.61
CA LEU A 421 -11.25 6.77 -27.68
C LEU A 421 -11.18 5.93 -28.96
N ASP A 422 -12.26 5.95 -29.75
CA ASP A 422 -12.29 5.26 -31.04
C ASP A 422 -11.30 5.87 -32.05
N GLN A 423 -11.01 7.16 -31.93
CA GLN A 423 -10.07 7.92 -32.76
C GLN A 423 -9.35 8.98 -31.92
N PRO A 424 -8.14 9.41 -32.32
CA PRO A 424 -7.47 10.56 -31.71
C PRO A 424 -8.32 11.82 -31.76
N ASP A 425 -8.43 12.49 -30.61
CA ASP A 425 -9.18 13.74 -30.45
C ASP A 425 -8.35 14.76 -29.65
N PRO A 426 -7.75 15.76 -30.32
CA PRO A 426 -6.97 16.80 -29.66
C PRO A 426 -7.73 17.60 -28.61
N ALA A 427 -9.07 17.66 -28.68
CA ALA A 427 -9.88 18.36 -27.68
C ALA A 427 -9.88 17.66 -26.31
N ARG A 428 -9.48 16.39 -26.25
CA ARG A 428 -9.45 15.56 -25.03
C ARG A 428 -8.10 15.57 -24.31
N ARG A 429 -7.10 16.31 -24.79
CA ARG A 429 -5.76 16.39 -24.15
C ARG A 429 -5.84 16.87 -22.70
N THR A 430 -6.69 17.86 -22.42
CA THR A 430 -6.90 18.36 -21.06
C THR A 430 -7.47 17.27 -20.13
N ASP A 431 -8.32 16.38 -20.65
CA ASP A 431 -8.85 15.27 -19.86
C ASP A 431 -7.77 14.24 -19.54
N LEU A 432 -6.85 13.97 -20.47
CA LEU A 432 -5.69 13.14 -20.22
C LEU A 432 -4.80 13.73 -19.12
N LEU A 433 -4.48 15.03 -19.20
CA LEU A 433 -3.69 15.70 -18.16
C LEU A 433 -4.36 15.63 -16.78
N HIS A 434 -5.68 15.83 -16.70
CA HIS A 434 -6.41 15.64 -15.46
C HIS A 434 -6.30 14.21 -14.94
N LEU A 435 -6.49 13.20 -15.79
CA LEU A 435 -6.35 11.80 -15.41
C LEU A 435 -4.93 11.50 -14.88
N VAL A 436 -3.89 11.98 -15.55
CA VAL A 436 -2.50 11.78 -15.13
C VAL A 436 -2.23 12.45 -13.78
N ALA A 437 -2.77 13.65 -13.54
CA ALA A 437 -2.67 14.30 -12.24
C ALA A 437 -3.41 13.48 -11.16
N GLN A 438 -4.60 12.97 -11.44
CA GLN A 438 -5.33 12.08 -10.52
C GLN A 438 -4.52 10.81 -10.20
N ALA A 439 -3.92 10.19 -11.22
CA ALA A 439 -3.09 8.99 -11.10
C ALA A 439 -1.84 9.26 -10.24
N ALA A 440 -1.10 10.33 -10.57
CA ALA A 440 0.08 10.76 -9.82
C ALA A 440 -0.24 11.10 -8.36
N ALA A 441 -1.42 11.69 -8.10
CA ALA A 441 -1.85 12.01 -6.77
C ALA A 441 -2.04 10.77 -5.90
N VAL A 442 -2.41 9.61 -6.45
CA VAL A 442 -2.64 8.35 -5.71
C VAL A 442 -1.51 7.34 -5.87
N GLY A 443 -0.38 7.73 -6.46
CA GLY A 443 0.80 6.88 -6.61
C GLY A 443 0.70 5.80 -7.69
N VAL A 444 -0.17 5.98 -8.69
CA VAL A 444 -0.16 5.15 -9.90
C VAL A 444 1.10 5.47 -10.72
N ASP A 445 1.72 4.44 -11.29
CA ASP A 445 2.86 4.63 -12.19
C ASP A 445 2.38 5.20 -13.52
N VAL A 446 2.56 6.51 -13.70
CA VAL A 446 2.11 7.23 -14.91
C VAL A 446 2.91 6.85 -16.16
N ASP A 447 4.08 6.22 -16.01
CA ASP A 447 4.88 5.71 -17.14
C ASP A 447 4.42 4.33 -17.63
N ASP A 448 3.68 3.59 -16.80
CA ASP A 448 3.03 2.36 -17.21
C ASP A 448 1.65 2.68 -17.82
N LEU A 449 1.59 2.68 -19.15
CA LEU A 449 0.35 2.97 -19.88
C LEU A 449 -0.76 1.95 -19.61
N THR A 450 -0.43 0.74 -19.17
CA THR A 450 -1.41 -0.27 -18.77
C THR A 450 -2.00 0.07 -17.41
N GLU A 451 -1.19 0.50 -16.42
CA GLU A 451 -1.70 1.02 -15.14
C GLU A 451 -2.53 2.28 -15.34
N LEU A 452 -2.08 3.20 -16.20
CA LEU A 452 -2.80 4.45 -16.47
C LEU A 452 -4.12 4.23 -17.21
N GLY A 453 -4.17 3.32 -18.19
CA GLY A 453 -5.39 2.92 -18.88
C GLY A 453 -6.39 2.22 -17.96
N ALA A 454 -5.92 1.30 -17.10
CA ALA A 454 -6.75 0.69 -16.07
C ALA A 454 -7.26 1.71 -15.05
N PHE A 455 -6.44 2.69 -14.65
CA PHE A 455 -6.86 3.77 -13.76
C PHE A 455 -7.95 4.63 -14.40
N HIS A 456 -7.88 4.93 -15.70
CA HIS A 456 -8.99 5.57 -16.42
C HIS A 456 -10.30 4.79 -16.27
N LEU A 457 -10.27 3.48 -16.51
CA LEU A 457 -11.46 2.62 -16.37
C LEU A 457 -11.99 2.57 -14.93
N GLU A 458 -11.10 2.60 -13.93
CA GLU A 458 -11.47 2.73 -12.51
C GLU A 458 -12.20 4.07 -12.25
N THR A 459 -11.70 5.18 -12.80
CA THR A 459 -12.38 6.49 -12.66
C THR A 459 -13.77 6.52 -13.31
N LEU A 460 -13.99 5.69 -14.33
CA LEU A 460 -15.28 5.50 -15.01
C LEU A 460 -16.19 4.48 -14.31
N GLY A 461 -15.79 3.94 -13.16
CA GLY A 461 -16.62 3.04 -12.36
C GLY A 461 -16.54 1.58 -12.76
N ALA A 462 -15.46 1.12 -13.40
CA ALA A 462 -15.28 -0.30 -13.74
C ALA A 462 -15.38 -1.23 -12.52
N LEU A 463 -14.99 -0.73 -11.35
CA LEU A 463 -15.01 -1.45 -10.08
C LEU A 463 -16.17 -1.05 -9.15
N ASP A 464 -17.11 -0.21 -9.61
CA ASP A 464 -18.26 0.23 -8.81
C ASP A 464 -19.17 -0.94 -8.40
N PRO A 465 -19.92 -0.83 -7.30
CA PRO A 465 -20.86 -1.87 -6.88
C PRO A 465 -21.89 -2.27 -7.96
N GLY A 466 -22.20 -1.35 -8.88
CA GLY A 466 -23.13 -1.56 -9.99
C GLY A 466 -22.60 -2.47 -11.11
N THR A 467 -21.30 -2.79 -11.13
CA THR A 467 -20.71 -3.78 -12.05
C THR A 467 -20.52 -5.15 -11.40
N GLN A 468 -20.91 -5.32 -10.13
CA GLN A 468 -20.75 -6.61 -9.43
C GLN A 468 -21.76 -7.63 -9.93
N LEU A 469 -21.26 -8.78 -10.38
CA LEU A 469 -22.08 -9.97 -10.60
C LEU A 469 -22.32 -10.64 -9.25
N ARG A 470 -23.57 -10.91 -8.91
CA ARG A 470 -23.93 -11.49 -7.60
C ARG A 470 -24.39 -12.94 -7.72
N GLY A 471 -24.05 -13.77 -6.75
CA GLY A 471 -24.62 -15.08 -6.57
C GLY A 471 -26.11 -14.99 -6.20
N THR A 472 -26.81 -16.12 -6.24
CA THR A 472 -28.21 -16.22 -5.80
C THR A 472 -28.39 -15.91 -4.32
N ASP A 473 -27.33 -16.00 -3.52
CA ASP A 473 -27.26 -15.63 -2.10
C ASP A 473 -26.87 -14.15 -1.88
N GLY A 474 -26.69 -13.38 -2.96
CA GLY A 474 -26.30 -11.97 -2.94
C GLY A 474 -24.80 -11.71 -2.76
N THR A 475 -23.99 -12.77 -2.57
CA THR A 475 -22.53 -12.63 -2.48
C THR A 475 -21.97 -12.13 -3.82
N PRO A 476 -21.01 -11.19 -3.83
CA PRO A 476 -20.29 -10.87 -5.06
C PRO A 476 -19.51 -12.09 -5.56
N VAL A 477 -19.72 -12.48 -6.81
CA VAL A 477 -19.08 -13.66 -7.44
C VAL A 477 -18.34 -13.28 -8.72
N GLY A 478 -18.20 -11.99 -9.02
CA GLY A 478 -17.61 -11.55 -10.26
C GLY A 478 -17.90 -10.11 -10.64
N ARG A 479 -17.55 -9.76 -11.88
CA ARG A 479 -17.90 -8.52 -12.55
C ARG A 479 -18.71 -8.79 -13.81
N HIS A 480 -19.69 -7.92 -14.09
CA HIS A 480 -20.32 -7.81 -15.38
C HIS A 480 -19.92 -6.47 -16.03
N TRP A 481 -19.24 -6.57 -17.15
CA TRP A 481 -18.95 -5.44 -18.05
C TRP A 481 -19.69 -5.58 -19.37
N ALA A 482 -20.69 -6.48 -19.42
CA ALA A 482 -21.68 -6.57 -20.48
C ALA A 482 -22.88 -5.64 -20.19
N GLN A 483 -23.69 -5.39 -21.22
CA GLN A 483 -25.01 -4.77 -21.08
C GLN A 483 -25.98 -5.76 -20.38
N ALA A 484 -25.83 -5.89 -19.07
CA ALA A 484 -26.67 -6.74 -18.23
C ALA A 484 -27.82 -5.94 -17.59
N PRO A 485 -28.96 -6.56 -17.27
CA PRO A 485 -29.96 -5.95 -16.41
C PRO A 485 -29.36 -5.60 -15.04
N PRO A 486 -29.80 -4.50 -14.39
CA PRO A 486 -29.41 -4.19 -13.02
C PRO A 486 -29.69 -5.37 -12.08
N ASN A 487 -28.74 -5.69 -11.20
CA ASN A 487 -28.86 -6.78 -10.22
C ASN A 487 -28.93 -8.20 -10.82
N ALA A 488 -28.28 -8.44 -11.96
CA ALA A 488 -28.15 -9.78 -12.51
C ALA A 488 -27.54 -10.73 -11.46
N THR A 489 -28.28 -11.80 -11.14
CA THR A 489 -27.79 -12.89 -10.28
C THR A 489 -27.31 -14.06 -11.12
N MET A 490 -26.31 -14.79 -10.63
CA MET A 490 -25.71 -15.93 -11.30
C MET A 490 -25.74 -17.19 -10.42
N VAL A 491 -26.07 -18.33 -11.02
CA VAL A 491 -25.85 -19.65 -10.42
C VAL A 491 -24.37 -20.01 -10.53
N THR A 492 -23.74 -20.30 -9.39
CA THR A 492 -22.32 -20.69 -9.32
C THR A 492 -22.10 -22.21 -9.26
N GLY A 493 -23.14 -22.97 -8.88
CA GLY A 493 -23.06 -24.41 -8.62
C GLY A 493 -23.31 -25.32 -9.83
N SER A 494 -23.64 -24.75 -10.99
CA SER A 494 -23.91 -25.52 -12.21
C SER A 494 -23.57 -24.73 -13.46
N VAL A 495 -23.28 -25.47 -14.53
CA VAL A 495 -23.11 -24.94 -15.89
C VAL A 495 -24.13 -25.60 -16.82
N LEU A 496 -24.70 -24.85 -17.74
CA LEU A 496 -25.56 -25.39 -18.80
C LEU A 496 -24.70 -25.76 -19.99
N VAL A 497 -24.78 -27.02 -20.41
CA VAL A 497 -24.20 -27.49 -21.67
C VAL A 497 -25.29 -27.38 -22.72
N VAL A 498 -25.00 -26.66 -23.80
CA VAL A 498 -25.89 -26.54 -24.96
C VAL A 498 -25.26 -27.19 -26.18
N GLY A 499 -26.08 -27.72 -27.09
CA GLY A 499 -25.66 -28.40 -28.32
C GLY A 499 -26.31 -27.75 -29.53
N PRO A 500 -25.74 -27.90 -30.75
CA PRO A 500 -26.35 -27.33 -31.95
C PRO A 500 -27.69 -28.00 -32.23
N LYS A 501 -28.66 -27.22 -32.75
CA LYS A 501 -29.88 -27.78 -33.33
C LYS A 501 -29.73 -27.98 -34.84
N PRO A 502 -30.40 -28.99 -35.44
CA PRO A 502 -30.36 -29.22 -36.89
C PRO A 502 -30.90 -28.06 -37.74
N ASP A 503 -31.82 -27.26 -37.21
CA ASP A 503 -32.46 -26.09 -37.83
C ASP A 503 -31.70 -24.77 -37.58
N GLY A 504 -30.56 -24.83 -36.90
CA GLY A 504 -29.79 -23.66 -36.47
C GLY A 504 -30.10 -23.24 -35.04
N GLY A 505 -29.10 -22.67 -34.36
CA GLY A 505 -29.18 -22.30 -32.94
C GLY A 505 -28.77 -23.43 -31.99
N PHE A 506 -29.08 -23.26 -30.70
CA PHE A 506 -28.63 -24.15 -29.63
C PHE A 506 -29.80 -24.68 -28.80
N GLN A 507 -29.69 -25.93 -28.33
CA GLN A 507 -30.61 -26.56 -27.39
C GLN A 507 -29.89 -26.96 -26.10
N PHE A 508 -30.60 -26.91 -24.98
CA PHE A 508 -30.12 -27.46 -23.72
C PHE A 508 -29.86 -28.96 -23.86
N VAL A 509 -28.69 -29.40 -23.42
CA VAL A 509 -28.28 -30.81 -23.43
C VAL A 509 -28.28 -31.35 -22.00
N ALA A 510 -27.56 -30.69 -21.10
CA ALA A 510 -27.41 -31.12 -19.72
C ALA A 510 -27.00 -29.97 -18.80
N ALA A 511 -27.30 -30.09 -17.52
CA ALA A 511 -26.67 -29.30 -16.47
C ALA A 511 -25.58 -30.14 -15.82
N GLN A 512 -24.39 -29.57 -15.61
CA GLN A 512 -23.25 -30.26 -15.02
C GLN A 512 -22.61 -29.42 -13.91
N PRO A 513 -21.90 -30.03 -12.95
CA PRO A 513 -21.06 -29.28 -12.03
C PRO A 513 -20.00 -28.46 -12.80
N PRO A 514 -19.68 -27.23 -12.36
CA PRO A 514 -18.68 -26.42 -13.03
C PRO A 514 -17.30 -27.07 -12.94
N PRO A 515 -16.53 -27.11 -14.03
CA PRO A 515 -15.23 -27.78 -14.06
C PRO A 515 -14.14 -27.02 -13.29
N TRP A 516 -14.36 -25.74 -13.00
CA TRP A 516 -13.48 -24.87 -12.23
C TRP A 516 -13.79 -24.86 -10.73
N THR A 517 -14.79 -25.63 -10.27
CA THR A 517 -15.14 -25.68 -8.86
C THR A 517 -14.56 -26.94 -8.22
N THR A 518 -13.80 -26.76 -7.14
CA THR A 518 -13.37 -27.88 -6.29
C THR A 518 -14.39 -28.12 -5.17
N PRO A 519 -14.74 -29.38 -4.83
CA PRO A 519 -15.67 -29.65 -3.74
C PRO A 519 -15.18 -29.02 -2.42
N GLY A 520 -15.99 -28.14 -1.83
CA GLY A 520 -15.65 -27.42 -0.59
C GLY A 520 -14.64 -26.27 -0.76
N GLY A 521 -14.19 -25.98 -1.99
CA GLY A 521 -13.35 -24.83 -2.31
C GLY A 521 -14.17 -23.54 -2.53
N PRO A 522 -13.51 -22.37 -2.61
CA PRO A 522 -14.20 -21.12 -2.88
C PRO A 522 -14.78 -21.09 -4.30
N SER A 523 -15.90 -20.40 -4.48
CA SER A 523 -16.49 -20.15 -5.80
C SER A 523 -15.53 -19.36 -6.70
N ALA A 524 -15.50 -19.69 -7.99
CA ALA A 524 -14.73 -18.95 -8.97
C ALA A 524 -15.28 -17.53 -9.20
N TYR A 525 -14.38 -16.61 -9.51
CA TYR A 525 -14.69 -15.21 -9.82
C TYR A 525 -14.98 -15.05 -11.32
N THR A 526 -16.21 -14.70 -11.67
CA THR A 526 -16.64 -14.65 -13.08
C THR A 526 -16.56 -13.24 -13.67
N VAL A 527 -15.89 -13.11 -14.81
CA VAL A 527 -15.90 -11.88 -15.62
C VAL A 527 -16.83 -12.10 -16.80
N TRP A 528 -17.97 -11.43 -16.80
CA TRP A 528 -18.93 -11.51 -17.90
C TRP A 528 -18.87 -10.26 -18.78
N ALA A 529 -18.48 -10.45 -20.04
CA ALA A 529 -18.37 -9.37 -21.01
C ALA A 529 -18.55 -9.86 -22.45
N GLY A 530 -18.81 -8.92 -23.37
CA GLY A 530 -18.50 -9.16 -24.77
C GLY A 530 -16.98 -9.07 -24.99
N GLY A 531 -16.48 -9.54 -26.13
CA GLY A 531 -15.06 -9.37 -26.41
C GLY A 531 -14.65 -9.90 -27.76
N GLY A 532 -13.36 -9.78 -28.01
CA GLY A 532 -12.68 -10.37 -29.15
C GLY A 532 -11.38 -11.02 -28.72
N ARG A 533 -10.54 -11.30 -29.71
CA ARG A 533 -9.28 -12.02 -29.55
C ARG A 533 -8.24 -11.27 -28.70
N ASP A 534 -8.20 -9.95 -28.79
CA ASP A 534 -7.19 -9.08 -28.17
C ASP A 534 -7.77 -8.04 -27.19
N HIS A 535 -9.09 -8.02 -27.02
CA HIS A 535 -9.77 -7.06 -26.16
C HIS A 535 -11.04 -7.62 -25.54
N LEU A 536 -11.43 -7.03 -24.42
CA LEU A 536 -12.75 -7.13 -23.83
C LEU A 536 -13.58 -5.91 -24.25
N LEU A 537 -14.85 -6.10 -24.63
CA LEU A 537 -15.75 -4.98 -24.86
C LEU A 537 -16.40 -4.61 -23.54
N MET A 538 -15.99 -3.46 -22.99
CA MET A 538 -16.40 -3.02 -21.66
C MET A 538 -17.55 -2.02 -21.77
N HIS A 539 -18.63 -2.27 -21.05
CA HIS A 539 -19.77 -1.37 -20.85
C HIS A 539 -19.80 -0.93 -19.39
N LEU A 540 -19.65 0.37 -19.14
CA LEU A 540 -19.55 0.94 -17.79
C LEU A 540 -20.73 1.87 -17.47
N PRO A 541 -20.94 2.21 -16.17
CA PRO A 541 -21.85 3.28 -15.78
C PRO A 541 -21.60 4.58 -16.56
N GLY A 542 -22.63 5.39 -16.76
CA GLY A 542 -22.52 6.62 -17.54
C GLY A 542 -22.49 6.43 -19.06
N GLY A 543 -22.65 5.19 -19.56
CA GLY A 543 -22.79 4.89 -20.99
C GLY A 543 -21.48 4.70 -21.73
N PHE A 544 -20.34 4.69 -21.02
CA PHE A 544 -19.05 4.40 -21.63
C PHE A 544 -19.01 3.00 -22.23
N ARG A 545 -18.45 2.92 -23.44
CA ARG A 545 -18.27 1.68 -24.19
C ARG A 545 -16.97 1.74 -24.96
N ALA A 546 -16.05 0.83 -24.69
CA ALA A 546 -14.79 0.76 -25.40
C ALA A 546 -14.23 -0.66 -25.50
N ARG A 547 -13.29 -0.84 -26.44
CA ARG A 547 -12.43 -2.02 -26.51
C ARG A 547 -11.29 -1.83 -25.51
N VAL A 548 -11.19 -2.72 -24.54
CA VAL A 548 -10.18 -2.68 -23.48
C VAL A 548 -9.18 -3.83 -23.67
N PRO A 549 -7.88 -3.54 -23.76
CA PRO A 549 -6.83 -4.56 -23.82
C PRO A 549 -6.83 -5.51 -22.61
N TYR A 550 -6.44 -6.78 -22.81
CA TYR A 550 -6.49 -7.78 -21.73
C TYR A 550 -5.46 -7.55 -20.60
N ASP A 551 -4.38 -6.83 -20.86
CA ASP A 551 -3.43 -6.38 -19.84
C ASP A 551 -4.05 -5.34 -18.92
N GLU A 552 -4.81 -4.38 -19.45
CA GLU A 552 -5.58 -3.42 -18.64
C GLU A 552 -6.72 -4.10 -17.86
N VAL A 553 -7.35 -5.13 -18.44
CA VAL A 553 -8.31 -5.98 -17.72
C VAL A 553 -7.64 -6.73 -16.57
N ALA A 554 -6.45 -7.29 -16.80
CA ALA A 554 -5.71 -8.01 -15.78
C ALA A 554 -5.32 -7.09 -14.61
N GLU A 555 -4.89 -5.88 -14.95
CA GLU A 555 -4.56 -4.80 -14.04
C GLU A 555 -5.77 -4.35 -13.21
N LEU A 556 -6.93 -4.12 -13.83
CA LEU A 556 -8.18 -3.83 -13.13
C LEU A 556 -8.60 -4.95 -12.17
N LEU A 557 -8.51 -6.21 -12.60
CA LEU A 557 -8.85 -7.35 -11.74
C LEU A 557 -7.88 -7.49 -10.57
N ALA A 558 -6.60 -7.16 -10.76
CA ALA A 558 -5.64 -7.12 -9.68
C ALA A 558 -6.00 -6.08 -8.60
N LEU A 559 -6.63 -4.97 -9.00
CA LEU A 559 -7.10 -3.90 -8.11
C LEU A 559 -8.50 -4.14 -7.53
N ASP A 560 -9.26 -5.10 -8.06
CA ASP A 560 -10.67 -5.30 -7.70
C ASP A 560 -10.83 -5.64 -6.20
N PRO A 561 -11.45 -4.76 -5.38
CA PRO A 561 -11.61 -4.99 -3.95
C PRO A 561 -12.39 -6.26 -3.62
N VAL A 562 -13.30 -6.67 -4.51
CA VAL A 562 -14.07 -7.90 -4.33
C VAL A 562 -13.17 -9.12 -4.53
N LEU A 563 -12.37 -9.15 -5.60
CA LEU A 563 -11.45 -10.26 -5.86
C LEU A 563 -10.31 -10.31 -4.82
N ASN A 564 -9.84 -9.16 -4.35
CA ASN A 564 -8.85 -9.06 -3.29
C ASN A 564 -9.39 -9.52 -1.92
N GLY A 565 -10.70 -9.46 -1.71
CA GLY A 565 -11.36 -10.04 -0.53
C GLY A 565 -11.48 -11.57 -0.57
N HIS A 566 -11.24 -12.21 -1.72
CA HIS A 566 -11.28 -13.67 -1.86
C HIS A 566 -9.90 -14.29 -1.62
N PRO A 567 -9.83 -15.52 -1.08
CA PRO A 567 -8.57 -16.24 -0.90
C PRO A 567 -7.72 -16.22 -2.18
N ALA A 568 -6.46 -15.77 -2.09
CA ALA A 568 -5.53 -15.80 -3.21
C ALA A 568 -5.36 -17.22 -3.77
N ASP A 569 -5.37 -18.21 -2.88
CA ASP A 569 -5.31 -19.62 -3.20
C ASP A 569 -6.73 -20.19 -3.41
N GLY A 570 -6.95 -20.84 -4.56
CA GLY A 570 -8.17 -21.60 -4.84
C GLY A 570 -9.34 -20.81 -5.44
N THR A 571 -9.32 -19.47 -5.39
CA THR A 571 -10.28 -18.66 -6.17
C THR A 571 -9.74 -18.44 -7.58
N ASP A 572 -10.24 -19.27 -8.50
CA ASP A 572 -9.98 -19.18 -9.93
C ASP A 572 -10.83 -18.08 -10.59
N ILE A 573 -10.39 -17.55 -11.73
CA ILE A 573 -11.13 -16.58 -12.54
C ILE A 573 -11.76 -17.30 -13.74
N VAL A 574 -13.02 -17.01 -14.06
CA VAL A 574 -13.73 -17.54 -15.24
C VAL A 574 -14.08 -16.39 -16.17
N LEU A 575 -13.57 -16.44 -17.40
CA LEU A 575 -13.88 -15.49 -18.45
C LEU A 575 -15.09 -15.98 -19.24
N ALA A 576 -16.25 -15.39 -18.96
CA ALA A 576 -17.49 -15.60 -19.70
C ALA A 576 -17.59 -14.61 -20.86
N ILE A 577 -16.79 -14.85 -21.91
CA ILE A 577 -16.64 -13.94 -23.05
C ILE A 577 -17.28 -14.54 -24.31
N SER A 578 -18.13 -13.76 -24.96
CA SER A 578 -18.73 -14.12 -26.25
C SER A 578 -17.79 -13.69 -27.37
N LYS A 579 -17.20 -14.66 -28.08
CA LYS A 579 -16.22 -14.59 -29.21
C LYS A 579 -14.74 -14.63 -28.82
N THR A 580 -14.14 -15.81 -28.89
CA THR A 580 -12.68 -15.98 -29.05
C THR A 580 -12.40 -16.37 -30.51
N ALA A 581 -11.72 -15.50 -31.27
CA ALA A 581 -11.30 -15.79 -32.64
C ALA A 581 -9.87 -16.34 -32.66
N THR A 582 -9.58 -17.25 -33.60
CA THR A 582 -8.26 -17.87 -33.81
C THR A 582 -7.26 -16.87 -34.43
N GLY A 583 -5.99 -16.89 -33.98
CA GLY A 583 -4.91 -16.03 -34.51
C GLY A 583 -3.78 -15.73 -33.50
N ALA A 584 -2.76 -14.96 -33.91
CA ALA A 584 -1.47 -14.79 -33.22
C ALA A 584 -1.41 -13.81 -32.02
N ALA A 585 -2.52 -13.57 -31.29
CA ALA A 585 -2.49 -12.72 -30.09
C ALA A 585 -2.09 -13.53 -28.85
N PRO A 586 -1.57 -12.89 -27.79
CA PRO A 586 -1.43 -13.53 -26.49
C PRO A 586 -2.77 -14.06 -26.01
N ASP A 587 -2.79 -15.28 -25.46
CA ASP A 587 -3.99 -15.87 -24.88
C ASP A 587 -4.46 -15.02 -23.69
N PRO A 588 -5.70 -14.50 -23.68
CA PRO A 588 -6.21 -13.68 -22.58
C PRO A 588 -6.10 -14.36 -21.21
N ARG A 589 -6.20 -15.69 -21.16
CA ARG A 589 -6.00 -16.45 -19.92
C ARG A 589 -4.59 -16.26 -19.37
N SER A 590 -3.58 -16.29 -20.24
CA SER A 590 -2.18 -16.15 -19.83
C SER A 590 -1.88 -14.75 -19.31
N VAL A 591 -2.42 -13.71 -19.96
CA VAL A 591 -2.26 -12.31 -19.57
C VAL A 591 -2.93 -12.06 -18.23
N ILE A 592 -4.19 -12.45 -18.07
CA ILE A 592 -4.93 -12.26 -16.81
C ILE A 592 -4.35 -13.11 -15.68
N SER A 593 -3.89 -14.33 -15.98
CA SER A 593 -3.25 -15.18 -14.97
C SER A 593 -1.96 -14.57 -14.45
N ALA A 594 -1.10 -14.07 -15.35
CA ALA A 594 0.12 -13.36 -14.95
C ALA A 594 -0.20 -12.06 -14.19
N GLY A 595 -1.22 -11.33 -14.62
CA GLY A 595 -1.62 -10.06 -14.03
C GLY A 595 -2.35 -10.17 -12.68
N THR A 596 -2.95 -11.32 -12.36
CA THR A 596 -3.71 -11.53 -11.12
C THR A 596 -3.08 -12.55 -10.16
N GLY A 597 -2.13 -13.37 -10.65
CA GLY A 597 -1.56 -14.49 -9.90
C GLY A 597 -2.54 -15.67 -9.73
N ARG A 598 -3.66 -15.69 -10.46
CA ARG A 598 -4.73 -16.69 -10.32
C ARG A 598 -4.86 -17.57 -11.56
N THR A 599 -5.40 -18.77 -11.39
CA THR A 599 -5.78 -19.62 -12.52
C THR A 599 -6.93 -18.96 -13.28
N VAL A 600 -6.84 -18.95 -14.62
CA VAL A 600 -7.88 -18.35 -15.47
C VAL A 600 -8.45 -19.39 -16.42
N TRP A 601 -9.76 -19.57 -16.35
CA TRP A 601 -10.55 -20.41 -17.21
C TRP A 601 -11.21 -19.56 -18.29
N ALA A 602 -11.08 -20.00 -19.53
CA ALA A 602 -11.89 -19.54 -20.65
C ALA A 602 -12.23 -20.76 -21.49
N THR A 603 -13.32 -20.70 -22.25
CA THR A 603 -13.72 -21.77 -23.15
C THR A 603 -13.28 -21.51 -24.58
N GLU A 604 -13.03 -22.59 -25.32
CA GLU A 604 -12.74 -22.54 -26.75
C GLU A 604 -13.98 -22.18 -27.60
N GLY A 605 -15.18 -22.40 -27.07
CA GLY A 605 -16.45 -21.92 -27.65
C GLY A 605 -16.93 -20.63 -26.99
N ASN A 606 -18.02 -20.05 -27.52
CA ASN A 606 -18.69 -18.91 -26.86
C ASN A 606 -19.09 -19.32 -25.43
N VAL A 607 -18.73 -18.53 -24.42
CA VAL A 607 -19.42 -18.59 -23.13
C VAL A 607 -20.22 -17.32 -22.96
N GLY A 608 -21.51 -17.55 -22.69
CA GLY A 608 -22.42 -16.52 -22.26
C GLY A 608 -23.00 -16.90 -20.91
N LEU A 609 -23.54 -15.90 -20.23
CA LEU A 609 -24.54 -16.12 -19.22
C LEU A 609 -25.89 -16.20 -19.92
N ALA A 610 -26.59 -17.31 -19.78
CA ALA A 610 -27.95 -17.48 -20.30
C ALA A 610 -28.93 -17.70 -19.15
N ARG A 611 -30.19 -17.36 -19.40
CA ARG A 611 -31.30 -17.65 -18.49
C ARG A 611 -32.37 -18.37 -19.29
N VAL A 612 -32.98 -19.38 -18.67
CA VAL A 612 -34.06 -20.16 -19.30
C VAL A 612 -35.35 -19.32 -19.38
N ASP A 613 -35.57 -18.45 -18.38
CA ASP A 613 -36.63 -17.45 -18.37
C ASP A 613 -36.13 -16.11 -17.76
N LEU A 614 -36.91 -15.03 -17.88
CA LEU A 614 -36.52 -13.70 -17.39
C LEU A 614 -36.47 -13.59 -15.85
N SER A 615 -37.18 -14.48 -15.14
CA SER A 615 -37.27 -14.52 -13.67
C SER A 615 -36.17 -15.38 -13.02
N GLN A 616 -35.47 -16.19 -13.80
CA GLN A 616 -34.41 -17.05 -13.32
C GLN A 616 -33.04 -16.36 -13.32
N PRO A 617 -32.16 -16.73 -12.37
CA PRO A 617 -30.77 -16.32 -12.38
C PRO A 617 -30.08 -16.75 -13.67
N TYR A 618 -29.07 -15.98 -14.06
CA TYR A 618 -28.18 -16.36 -15.14
C TYR A 618 -27.37 -17.61 -14.76
N THR A 619 -27.15 -18.50 -15.72
CA THR A 619 -26.29 -19.67 -15.54
C THR A 619 -25.19 -19.65 -16.60
N PRO A 620 -23.92 -19.89 -16.21
CA PRO A 620 -22.84 -20.05 -17.18
C PRO A 620 -23.17 -21.12 -18.20
N THR A 621 -23.07 -20.78 -19.48
CA THR A 621 -23.47 -21.64 -20.58
C THR A 621 -22.28 -21.95 -21.47
N LEU A 622 -21.98 -23.24 -21.63
CA LEU A 622 -20.91 -23.76 -22.47
C LEU A 622 -21.47 -24.04 -23.88
N LEU A 623 -21.07 -23.23 -24.87
CA LEU A 623 -21.39 -23.48 -26.27
C LEU A 623 -20.30 -24.38 -26.92
N PRO A 624 -20.67 -25.29 -27.82
CA PRO A 624 -19.71 -26.14 -28.51
C PRO A 624 -18.84 -25.31 -29.48
N PRO A 625 -17.59 -25.73 -29.74
CA PRO A 625 -16.71 -25.05 -30.67
C PRO A 625 -17.32 -25.06 -32.09
N SER A 626 -17.14 -23.96 -32.83
CA SER A 626 -17.79 -23.73 -34.13
C SER A 626 -17.36 -24.69 -35.25
N THR A 627 -16.34 -25.54 -35.02
CA THR A 627 -15.83 -26.52 -35.99
C THR A 627 -16.42 -27.93 -35.85
N ALA A 628 -17.35 -28.18 -34.92
CA ALA A 628 -17.93 -29.51 -34.75
C ALA A 628 -19.26 -29.70 -35.51
N ALA A 629 -19.18 -29.84 -36.83
CA ALA A 629 -20.12 -30.72 -37.52
C ALA A 629 -19.64 -32.17 -37.29
N ARG A 630 -20.44 -32.95 -36.55
CA ARG A 630 -20.31 -34.41 -36.31
C ARG A 630 -19.17 -34.86 -35.37
N SER A 631 -19.35 -34.63 -34.07
CA SER A 631 -19.01 -35.59 -33.00
C SER A 631 -19.68 -35.15 -31.69
N PRO A 632 -20.12 -36.08 -30.82
CA PRO A 632 -20.66 -35.74 -29.51
C PRO A 632 -19.58 -35.02 -28.66
N PRO A 633 -19.96 -34.07 -27.78
CA PRO A 633 -19.01 -33.29 -27.02
C PRO A 633 -18.31 -34.17 -25.98
N THR A 634 -17.09 -34.59 -26.27
CA THR A 634 -16.20 -35.27 -25.29
C THR A 634 -14.98 -34.42 -24.93
N GLY A 635 -14.93 -33.15 -25.36
CA GLY A 635 -13.86 -32.23 -25.01
C GLY A 635 -14.00 -31.71 -23.57
N ARG A 636 -13.11 -32.13 -22.67
CA ARG A 636 -12.88 -31.44 -21.39
C ARG A 636 -12.48 -29.98 -21.69
N PRO A 637 -12.94 -28.99 -20.91
CA PRO A 637 -12.33 -27.66 -20.94
C PRO A 637 -10.84 -27.80 -20.61
N SER A 638 -9.99 -27.36 -21.54
CA SER A 638 -8.54 -27.43 -21.41
C SER A 638 -8.05 -26.43 -20.36
N ALA A 639 -7.86 -26.89 -19.12
CA ALA A 639 -6.85 -26.31 -18.25
C ALA A 639 -5.49 -26.56 -18.92
N LEU A 640 -4.71 -25.52 -19.16
CA LEU A 640 -3.27 -25.75 -19.32
C LEU A 640 -2.73 -26.24 -17.96
N PRO A 641 -1.71 -27.12 -17.96
CA PRO A 641 -0.99 -27.42 -16.73
C PRO A 641 -0.48 -26.11 -16.13
N GLU A 642 -0.55 -26.04 -14.80
CA GLU A 642 0.02 -25.01 -13.91
C GLU A 642 1.24 -24.35 -14.57
N ALA A 643 1.05 -23.16 -15.15
CA ALA A 643 2.15 -22.34 -15.62
C ALA A 643 2.85 -21.81 -14.37
N GLY A 644 3.79 -22.59 -13.84
CA GLY A 644 4.65 -22.13 -12.76
C GLY A 644 5.25 -20.77 -13.15
N PRO A 645 5.47 -19.87 -12.18
CA PRO A 645 5.94 -18.52 -12.45
C PRO A 645 7.19 -18.59 -13.34
N ARG A 646 7.07 -18.03 -14.54
CA ARG A 646 8.21 -17.91 -15.45
C ARG A 646 9.20 -16.96 -14.79
N ARG A 647 10.36 -17.52 -14.44
CA ARG A 647 11.55 -16.78 -14.02
C ARG A 647 11.81 -15.69 -15.08
N PRO A 648 11.82 -14.39 -14.75
CA PRO A 648 12.25 -13.39 -15.71
C PRO A 648 13.71 -13.69 -16.07
N THR A 649 13.97 -13.91 -17.35
CA THR A 649 15.33 -13.88 -17.89
C THR A 649 15.88 -12.48 -17.62
N PRO A 650 17.08 -12.35 -17.02
CA PRO A 650 17.68 -11.04 -16.84
C PRO A 650 17.85 -10.38 -18.22
N PRO A 651 17.57 -9.08 -18.37
CA PRO A 651 17.98 -8.38 -19.57
C PRO A 651 19.50 -8.55 -19.72
N SER A 652 19.93 -8.99 -20.90
CA SER A 652 21.34 -9.05 -21.25
C SER A 652 21.91 -7.64 -21.11
N ARG A 653 22.73 -7.41 -20.07
CA ARG A 653 23.50 -6.18 -19.91
C ARG A 653 24.51 -6.11 -21.07
N THR A 654 24.21 -5.31 -22.08
CA THR A 654 25.26 -4.69 -22.91
C THR A 654 26.07 -3.79 -21.98
N GLY A 655 27.31 -4.20 -21.72
CA GLY A 655 28.18 -3.58 -20.73
C GLY A 655 28.65 -2.19 -21.14
N VAL A 656 28.57 -1.26 -20.20
CA VAL A 656 29.51 -0.14 -20.09
C VAL A 656 30.25 -0.34 -18.77
N GLY A 657 31.57 -0.50 -18.87
CA GLY A 657 32.43 -1.00 -17.80
C GLY A 657 32.64 0.00 -16.67
N ARG A 658 32.52 -0.49 -15.43
CA ARG A 658 33.28 0.00 -14.28
C ARG A 658 33.80 -1.22 -13.51
N SER A 659 35.10 -1.20 -13.30
CA SER A 659 35.95 -2.29 -12.81
C SER A 659 35.68 -2.65 -11.35
N ARG A 660 35.63 -3.95 -11.05
CA ARG A 660 35.52 -4.50 -9.68
C ARG A 660 36.89 -5.06 -9.24
N PRO A 661 37.33 -4.91 -7.97
CA PRO A 661 38.55 -5.54 -7.46
C PRO A 661 38.34 -7.03 -7.14
N PRO A 662 39.43 -7.83 -7.01
CA PRO A 662 39.38 -9.30 -7.01
C PRO A 662 39.05 -9.91 -5.64
N LEU A 663 38.36 -11.06 -5.65
CA LEU A 663 38.14 -11.94 -4.50
C LEU A 663 39.17 -13.10 -4.50
N PRO A 664 39.55 -13.65 -3.33
CA PRO A 664 40.43 -14.82 -3.21
C PRO A 664 39.69 -16.17 -3.36
N PRO A 665 40.42 -17.31 -3.53
CA PRO A 665 39.91 -18.54 -4.13
C PRO A 665 39.12 -19.45 -3.17
N THR A 666 38.15 -20.17 -3.74
CA THR A 666 37.29 -21.18 -3.13
C THR A 666 37.95 -22.55 -3.04
N PHE A 667 37.67 -23.27 -1.96
CA PHE A 667 37.93 -24.71 -1.82
C PHE A 667 36.72 -25.53 -2.26
N SER A 668 36.98 -26.70 -2.85
CA SER A 668 36.00 -27.58 -3.50
C SER A 668 35.63 -28.83 -2.68
N THR A 669 34.47 -29.40 -3.06
CA THR A 669 33.96 -30.80 -2.94
C THR A 669 33.15 -31.20 -1.69
N PRO A 670 32.31 -32.27 -1.71
CA PRO A 670 31.73 -33.07 -2.83
C PRO A 670 30.19 -33.28 -2.77
N ASP A 671 29.72 -34.10 -3.71
CA ASP A 671 28.37 -34.40 -4.24
C ASP A 671 27.37 -35.20 -3.36
N ARG A 672 26.05 -34.90 -3.59
CA ARG A 672 24.82 -35.75 -3.60
C ARG A 672 24.24 -36.39 -2.30
N PRO A 673 22.92 -36.75 -2.24
CA PRO A 673 22.02 -37.12 -3.34
C PRO A 673 20.62 -36.47 -3.40
N THR A 674 20.05 -36.60 -4.60
CA THR A 674 18.70 -36.26 -5.05
C THR A 674 17.59 -37.02 -4.30
N GLY A 675 16.63 -36.27 -3.73
CA GLY A 675 15.36 -36.79 -3.22
C GLY A 675 14.20 -35.93 -3.71
N SER A 676 13.19 -36.57 -4.33
CA SER A 676 12.00 -35.93 -4.91
C SER A 676 11.21 -35.06 -3.91
N PRO A 677 10.65 -33.91 -4.35
CA PRO A 677 9.90 -33.03 -3.46
C PRO A 677 8.52 -33.63 -3.17
N ARG A 678 8.27 -33.95 -1.89
CA ARG A 678 6.91 -34.13 -1.38
C ARG A 678 6.31 -32.75 -1.08
N ARG A 679 5.13 -32.51 -1.63
CA ARG A 679 4.31 -31.31 -1.43
C ARG A 679 4.12 -31.03 0.07
N CYS A 680 4.66 -29.91 0.56
CA CYS A 680 4.40 -29.39 1.90
C CYS A 680 3.15 -28.50 1.86
N ARG A 681 2.20 -28.76 2.76
CA ARG A 681 1.06 -27.88 3.05
C ARG A 681 1.57 -26.70 3.86
N ILE A 682 1.46 -25.49 3.32
CA ILE A 682 1.80 -24.23 3.98
C ILE A 682 0.55 -23.74 4.73
N TRP A 683 0.73 -23.26 5.96
CA TRP A 683 -0.31 -22.62 6.76
C TRP A 683 -0.57 -21.20 6.25
N THR A 684 -1.65 -21.03 5.50
CA THR A 684 -2.21 -19.73 5.09
C THR A 684 -3.01 -19.15 6.25
N ALA A 685 -2.37 -18.31 7.09
CA ALA A 685 -3.07 -17.55 8.12
C ALA A 685 -2.36 -16.22 8.40
N CYS A 686 -2.41 -15.31 7.43
CA CYS A 686 -2.10 -13.89 7.64
C CYS A 686 -3.10 -12.99 6.88
N TRP A 687 -4.39 -13.28 6.99
CA TRP A 687 -5.46 -12.41 6.49
C TRP A 687 -6.69 -12.55 7.41
N PRO A 688 -6.86 -11.70 8.44
CA PRO A 688 -8.18 -11.52 9.02
C PRO A 688 -8.96 -10.55 8.13
N ALA A 689 -9.94 -11.08 7.37
CA ALA A 689 -11.00 -10.28 6.80
C ALA A 689 -11.76 -9.59 7.96
N SER A 690 -11.48 -8.32 8.21
CA SER A 690 -12.21 -7.54 9.22
C SER A 690 -12.23 -6.05 8.87
N THR A 691 -13.05 -5.69 7.88
CA THR A 691 -13.64 -4.36 7.78
C THR A 691 -15.07 -4.42 8.33
N PRO A 692 -15.46 -3.62 9.34
CA PRO A 692 -16.85 -3.52 9.73
C PRO A 692 -17.64 -2.79 8.65
N ARG A 693 -18.72 -3.42 8.17
CA ARG A 693 -19.73 -2.78 7.32
C ARG A 693 -20.36 -1.60 8.08
N PRO A 694 -20.42 -0.37 7.55
CA PRO A 694 -21.32 0.64 8.07
C PRO A 694 -22.76 0.23 7.70
N GLY A 695 -23.56 -0.10 8.71
CA GLY A 695 -25.01 -0.28 8.54
C GLY A 695 -25.70 1.07 8.23
N PRO A 696 -26.84 1.07 7.52
CA PRO A 696 -27.51 2.31 7.15
C PRO A 696 -28.05 3.02 8.40
N ARG A 697 -27.56 4.24 8.67
CA ARG A 697 -28.16 5.14 9.67
C ARG A 697 -29.55 5.53 9.20
N THR A 698 -30.57 4.94 9.82
CA THR A 698 -31.94 5.44 9.74
C THR A 698 -32.03 6.76 10.52
N THR A 699 -32.15 7.86 9.78
CA THR A 699 -32.45 9.19 10.33
C THR A 699 -33.85 9.19 10.93
N ARG A 700 -33.94 9.07 12.26
CA ARG A 700 -35.19 9.28 13.00
C ARG A 700 -35.36 10.76 13.31
N THR A 701 -36.08 11.45 12.43
CA THR A 701 -36.58 12.82 12.61
C THR A 701 -37.49 12.92 13.83
N THR A 702 -37.02 13.56 14.91
CA THR A 702 -37.88 14.04 16.00
C THR A 702 -38.21 15.51 15.80
N ARG A 703 -39.41 15.74 15.24
CA ARG A 703 -40.11 17.03 15.21
C ARG A 703 -40.31 17.53 16.65
N ARG A 704 -39.77 18.70 17.00
CA ARG A 704 -40.25 19.51 18.15
C ARG A 704 -40.91 20.78 17.62
N ARG A 705 -42.19 20.96 17.97
CA ARG A 705 -42.96 22.20 17.80
C ARG A 705 -42.64 23.21 18.93
N PRO A 706 -42.80 24.52 18.71
CA PRO A 706 -42.40 25.57 19.64
C PRO A 706 -43.53 25.93 20.62
N ALA A 707 -43.16 26.41 21.81
CA ALA A 707 -44.08 27.07 22.73
C ALA A 707 -43.44 28.34 23.31
N THR A 708 -44.32 29.33 23.50
CA THR A 708 -44.10 30.77 23.63
C THR A 708 -43.93 31.29 25.07
N ARG A 709 -43.16 32.39 25.16
CA ARG A 709 -43.28 33.59 26.04
C ARG A 709 -43.25 33.49 27.58
N ARG A 710 -42.21 34.18 28.11
CA ARG A 710 -42.13 35.19 29.20
C ARG A 710 -42.85 34.93 30.54
N ARG A 711 -42.05 34.88 31.63
CA ARG A 711 -41.94 35.92 32.69
C ARG A 711 -40.92 35.50 33.78
N THR A 712 -39.95 36.37 34.05
CA THR A 712 -39.16 36.49 35.30
C THR A 712 -39.97 37.27 36.37
N PRO A 713 -39.54 37.46 37.65
CA PRO A 713 -38.27 37.09 38.32
C PRO A 713 -38.37 36.49 39.76
N ALA A 714 -37.28 35.80 40.18
CA ALA A 714 -36.56 35.78 41.50
C ALA A 714 -37.34 35.60 42.85
N PRO A 715 -36.70 35.34 44.03
CA PRO A 715 -35.26 35.14 44.33
C PRO A 715 -34.89 33.97 45.30
N ARG A 716 -33.57 33.70 45.38
CA ARG A 716 -32.72 33.34 46.56
C ARG A 716 -33.02 32.10 47.43
N ASN A 717 -32.06 31.14 47.37
CA ASN A 717 -31.29 30.47 48.46
C ASN A 717 -32.01 29.80 49.67
N PRO A 718 -31.32 28.94 50.44
CA PRO A 718 -30.36 27.87 50.11
C PRO A 718 -30.65 26.55 50.89
N GLY A 719 -29.92 25.48 50.59
CA GLY A 719 -29.44 24.58 51.65
C GLY A 719 -30.01 23.16 51.73
N CYS A 720 -29.05 22.23 51.94
CA CYS A 720 -29.18 20.87 52.49
C CYS A 720 -29.87 19.84 51.56
N GLY A 721 -29.35 18.64 51.33
CA GLY A 721 -28.25 17.87 51.89
C GLY A 721 -28.53 16.40 51.56
N ASN A 722 -27.47 15.67 51.18
CA ASN A 722 -27.31 14.21 51.15
C ASN A 722 -28.46 13.29 50.69
N CYS A 723 -28.24 12.62 49.57
CA CYS A 723 -28.04 11.16 49.49
C CYS A 723 -27.18 10.83 48.27
#